data_AF-A0A196SK65-F1
#
_entry.id   AF-A0A196SK65-F1
#
_cell.length_a   1.000
_cell.length_b   1.000
_cell.length_c   1.000
_cell.angle_alpha   90.00
_cell.angle_beta   90.00
_cell.angle_gamma   90.00
#
_symmetry.space_group_name_H-M   'P 1'
#
loop_
_entity.id
_entity.type
_entity.pdbx_description
1 polymer ?
#
loop_
_entity_poly.entity_id
_entity_poly.type
_entity_poly.pdbx_seq_one_letter_code
_entity_poly.pdbx_strand_id
1 'polypeptide(L)'
;MKSICLNPSLSLSSSAYSSDFVDFVKQCLVKEQEQRPSVAELLTVGLSGLSHTQHPFIVDAVRTITQNGVSPVLAGIVGAPLTPNPTPTMPPNLFPLTTVINAGSTPSSGAHGSSGKGVLLIRDEGDFHSMQKGIHTILTEANVCNKGSITTWSFTSYPQLRELSVGPQSFRCVGSLRLGGMMQLKKVEIGEGSFTMCTTIPATSTNNAFIITNCPKLKTITIASNAFMDWGEFQLKNVKSLRELNIDDNCFCRCRLTVFEDLPSLTSIELGIGVFEGTEQSRNVFRMKNLSKLQSFTAGKCGFGNANEVLFENVPSLQQLKLPSAMDKIATCSVKNASLLEEYPTVKEFLDKEDLKQREEEEKIDAALLVAKEARIRRSEGRVISREDYDNLLESIPGLSIESCCNENDFTSFDLSPFHGLGSISISPQSCRHVTSFAISGMKKLESVAIGEGSFTMCTTIPAVSTNNAFVISNCSKLKTIAIASNAFMDWGEFQLKNVKSLRELNIDDNCFCRCRLTMFEDLPSLTSIELGNASELEGLQNLQPCVTRRFTVRSLQEFNALPADTVEITVENNSCNEPIVGTVDVSRFPRLELLRIGDNCFWNGTALRVVGLSALKTLEVGVNCFNGNGRDSALVLRDCAALQTVDLGYCSFCNYVTCEMSGLPKLESLNIGQVEKESFDFQKASLVVEDLPSLKSLQLGAYCFMRSCHTVIANLPALEECRLGRHALEGNDADRSSSVEMRDLPKLKTIVSEGFSLIYVYNVQCENMPAVETAIFSSPLRCMKSCDLCNVGKLAQCFPEVEERVPEKKGFGCFA
;
A
#
# COMPACT_ATOMS: atom_id res chain seq x y z
N MET A 1 -23.80 -3.73 20.89
CA MET A 1 -23.45 -4.50 19.67
C MET A 1 -22.60 -5.74 19.96
N LYS A 2 -21.51 -5.68 20.76
CA LYS A 2 -20.66 -6.87 21.03
C LYS A 2 -21.38 -8.07 21.68
N SER A 3 -22.44 -7.89 22.49
CA SER A 3 -23.17 -9.03 23.07
C SER A 3 -24.16 -9.74 22.12
N ILE A 4 -24.47 -9.15 20.95
CA ILE A 4 -25.40 -9.75 19.96
C ILE A 4 -24.62 -10.66 18.99
N CYS A 5 -23.37 -10.32 18.67
CA CYS A 5 -22.55 -11.12 17.77
C CYS A 5 -21.99 -12.39 18.43
N LEU A 6 -21.63 -12.33 19.73
CA LEU A 6 -20.88 -13.40 20.41
C LEU A 6 -21.73 -14.42 21.19
N ASN A 7 -23.01 -14.14 21.45
CA ASN A 7 -23.90 -15.07 22.15
C ASN A 7 -24.62 -16.03 21.17
N PRO A 8 -25.05 -17.23 21.61
CA PRO A 8 -25.91 -18.11 20.80
C PRO A 8 -27.15 -17.36 20.31
N SER A 9 -27.62 -17.66 19.09
CA SER A 9 -28.87 -17.10 18.57
C SER A 9 -30.01 -17.38 19.55
N LEU A 10 -30.78 -16.34 19.92
CA LEU A 10 -31.94 -16.47 20.79
C LEU A 10 -32.94 -17.45 20.16
N SER A 11 -33.14 -18.60 20.78
CA SER A 11 -34.14 -19.59 20.35
C SER A 11 -35.43 -19.42 21.15
N LEU A 12 -36.56 -19.19 20.48
CA LEU A 12 -37.88 -19.27 21.09
C LEU A 12 -38.21 -20.75 21.38
N SER A 13 -38.58 -21.07 22.62
CA SER A 13 -39.07 -22.41 22.99
C SER A 13 -40.58 -22.53 22.75
N SER A 14 -41.02 -23.71 22.30
CA SER A 14 -42.30 -23.94 21.62
C SER A 14 -43.54 -24.02 22.52
N SER A 15 -43.47 -23.71 23.82
CA SER A 15 -44.61 -23.91 24.72
C SER A 15 -45.63 -22.76 24.72
N ALA A 16 -45.25 -21.57 24.23
CA ALA A 16 -46.11 -20.37 24.23
C ALA A 16 -46.41 -19.79 22.83
N TYR A 17 -45.83 -20.37 21.78
CA TYR A 17 -45.87 -19.84 20.42
C TYR A 17 -46.18 -20.94 19.40
N SER A 18 -46.85 -20.59 18.30
CA SER A 18 -47.12 -21.56 17.22
C SER A 18 -45.81 -22.03 16.58
N SER A 19 -45.78 -23.28 16.12
CA SER A 19 -44.64 -23.84 15.37
C SER A 19 -44.23 -22.94 14.21
N ASP A 20 -45.22 -22.37 13.53
CA ASP A 20 -45.02 -21.54 12.34
C ASP A 20 -44.42 -20.17 12.71
N PHE A 21 -44.77 -19.59 13.87
CA PHE A 21 -44.13 -18.35 14.33
C PHE A 21 -42.69 -18.59 14.75
N VAL A 22 -42.42 -19.70 15.45
CA VAL A 22 -41.06 -20.07 15.87
C VAL A 22 -40.17 -20.33 14.66
N ASP A 23 -40.69 -20.98 13.62
CA ASP A 23 -39.97 -21.22 12.37
C ASP A 23 -39.64 -19.90 11.63
N PHE A 24 -40.63 -19.00 11.51
CA PHE A 24 -40.44 -17.69 10.90
C PHE A 24 -39.33 -16.89 11.61
N VAL A 25 -39.36 -16.83 12.94
CA VAL A 25 -38.35 -16.11 13.72
C VAL A 25 -36.96 -16.72 13.57
N LYS A 26 -36.83 -18.05 13.49
CA LYS A 26 -35.54 -18.72 13.23
C LYS A 26 -34.95 -18.31 11.88
N GLN A 27 -35.77 -18.22 10.84
CA GLN A 27 -35.33 -17.78 9.51
C GLN A 27 -34.88 -16.30 9.53
N CYS A 28 -35.53 -15.44 10.30
CA CYS A 28 -35.15 -14.03 10.42
C CYS A 28 -33.88 -13.78 11.27
N LEU A 29 -33.55 -14.69 12.20
CA LEU A 29 -32.43 -14.55 13.14
C LEU A 29 -31.12 -15.22 12.67
N VAL A 30 -31.04 -15.67 11.42
CA VAL A 30 -29.81 -16.16 10.80
C VAL A 30 -28.76 -15.03 10.80
N LYS A 31 -27.60 -15.28 11.41
CA LYS A 31 -26.55 -14.26 11.61
C LYS A 31 -25.82 -13.90 10.31
N GLU A 32 -25.59 -14.89 9.45
CA GLU A 32 -24.95 -14.68 8.16
C GLU A 32 -25.93 -14.03 7.18
N GLN A 33 -25.58 -12.84 6.69
CA GLN A 33 -26.44 -12.05 5.80
C GLN A 33 -26.72 -12.77 4.48
N GLU A 34 -25.74 -13.53 3.97
CA GLU A 34 -25.84 -14.30 2.73
C GLU A 34 -26.78 -15.51 2.83
N GLN A 35 -27.01 -16.01 4.05
CA GLN A 35 -27.89 -17.15 4.32
C GLN A 35 -29.28 -16.72 4.80
N ARG A 36 -29.50 -15.41 5.02
CA ARG A 36 -30.78 -14.90 5.52
C ARG A 36 -31.74 -14.69 4.35
N PRO A 37 -32.97 -15.26 4.41
CA PRO A 37 -33.97 -15.02 3.39
C PRO A 37 -34.27 -13.53 3.24
N SER A 38 -34.28 -13.04 2.01
CA SER A 38 -34.72 -11.71 1.66
C SER A 38 -36.22 -11.54 1.92
N VAL A 39 -36.65 -10.29 2.08
CA VAL A 39 -38.08 -9.95 2.21
C VAL A 39 -38.87 -10.44 0.99
N ALA A 40 -38.25 -10.44 -0.19
CA ALA A 40 -38.87 -10.98 -1.40
C ALA A 40 -39.01 -12.52 -1.34
N GLU A 41 -38.04 -13.25 -0.80
CA GLU A 41 -38.13 -14.72 -0.63
C GLU A 41 -39.15 -15.12 0.43
N LEU A 42 -39.34 -14.29 1.47
CA LEU A 42 -40.39 -14.46 2.47
C LEU A 42 -41.80 -14.12 1.91
N LEU A 43 -41.89 -13.27 0.89
CA LEU A 43 -43.17 -12.72 0.39
C LEU A 43 -43.62 -13.17 -1.01
N THR A 44 -42.73 -13.64 -1.90
CA THR A 44 -43.00 -13.64 -3.35
C THR A 44 -43.17 -15.02 -3.97
N VAL A 45 -44.31 -15.12 -4.64
CA VAL A 45 -44.77 -16.09 -5.63
C VAL A 45 -43.90 -16.06 -6.89
N GLY A 46 -43.50 -17.23 -7.42
CA GLY A 46 -42.84 -17.37 -8.72
C GLY A 46 -43.82 -17.69 -9.85
N LEU A 47 -43.72 -16.95 -10.95
CA LEU A 47 -44.18 -17.33 -12.29
C LEU A 47 -43.41 -18.56 -12.77
N SER A 48 -43.90 -19.76 -12.46
CA SER A 48 -43.78 -20.97 -13.27
C SER A 48 -44.51 -22.08 -12.53
N GLY A 49 -45.40 -22.78 -13.23
CA GLY A 49 -46.21 -23.82 -12.62
C GLY A 49 -45.34 -24.90 -12.00
N LEU A 50 -45.33 -24.98 -10.67
CA LEU A 50 -45.31 -26.16 -9.79
C LEU A 50 -45.30 -25.63 -8.34
N SER A 51 -46.03 -26.32 -7.46
CA SER A 51 -46.51 -25.82 -6.16
C SER A 51 -45.43 -25.42 -5.15
N HIS A 52 -45.43 -24.19 -4.61
CA HIS A 52 -44.77 -23.87 -3.34
C HIS A 52 -45.52 -22.76 -2.56
N THR A 53 -45.79 -23.02 -1.28
CA THR A 53 -46.61 -22.20 -0.37
C THR A 53 -45.80 -21.12 0.33
N GLN A 54 -46.38 -19.91 0.49
CA GLN A 54 -45.91 -18.86 1.41
C GLN A 54 -45.65 -19.42 2.82
N HIS A 55 -44.71 -18.83 3.58
CA HIS A 55 -44.48 -19.21 4.98
C HIS A 55 -45.81 -19.17 5.76
N PRO A 56 -46.28 -20.27 6.39
CA PRO A 56 -47.64 -20.35 6.96
C PRO A 56 -48.02 -19.22 7.91
N PHE A 57 -47.08 -18.78 8.76
CA PHE A 57 -47.23 -17.60 9.62
C PHE A 57 -47.56 -16.30 8.86
N ILE A 58 -46.90 -16.03 7.73
CA ILE A 58 -47.14 -14.82 6.92
C ILE A 58 -48.52 -14.89 6.25
N VAL A 59 -48.91 -16.07 5.75
CA VAL A 59 -50.24 -16.30 5.16
C VAL A 59 -51.33 -15.98 6.17
N ASP A 60 -51.18 -16.49 7.40
CA ASP A 60 -52.15 -16.31 8.47
C ASP A 60 -52.21 -14.86 8.96
N ALA A 61 -51.05 -14.19 9.07
CA ALA A 61 -50.97 -12.77 9.41
C ALA A 61 -51.63 -11.86 8.36
N VAL A 62 -51.35 -12.08 7.07
CA VAL A 62 -51.96 -11.31 5.96
C VAL A 62 -53.47 -11.56 5.90
N ARG A 63 -53.91 -12.81 6.06
CA ARG A 63 -55.34 -13.15 6.13
C ARG A 63 -56.01 -12.44 7.30
N THR A 64 -55.41 -12.46 8.47
CA THR A 64 -55.94 -11.83 9.69
C THR A 64 -56.04 -10.32 9.54
N ILE A 65 -55.03 -9.66 8.96
CA ILE A 65 -55.06 -8.21 8.70
C ILE A 65 -56.13 -7.86 7.65
N THR A 66 -56.28 -8.69 6.62
CA THR A 66 -57.28 -8.48 5.56
C THR A 66 -58.71 -8.65 6.07
N GLN A 67 -58.92 -9.55 7.04
CA GLN A 67 -60.25 -9.85 7.61
C GLN A 67 -60.62 -8.96 8.79
N ASN A 68 -59.68 -8.67 9.68
CA ASN A 68 -59.93 -8.02 10.98
C ASN A 68 -59.39 -6.59 11.07
N GLY A 69 -58.74 -6.09 10.01
CA GLY A 69 -58.07 -4.79 10.01
C GLY A 69 -56.74 -4.80 10.79
N VAL A 70 -56.03 -3.67 10.74
CA VAL A 70 -54.70 -3.52 11.36
C VAL A 70 -54.85 -3.29 12.86
N SER A 71 -54.00 -3.95 13.67
CA SER A 71 -53.91 -3.71 15.11
C SER A 71 -53.60 -2.22 15.40
N PRO A 72 -54.19 -1.60 16.45
CA PRO A 72 -53.91 -0.22 16.83
C PRO A 72 -52.41 0.06 17.05
N VAL A 73 -51.65 -0.94 17.50
CA VAL A 73 -50.21 -0.87 17.69
C VAL A 73 -49.48 -0.75 16.35
N LEU A 74 -49.89 -1.52 15.34
CA LEU A 74 -49.33 -1.45 13.98
C LEU A 74 -49.77 -0.17 13.26
N ALA A 75 -51.02 0.28 13.44
CA ALA A 75 -51.48 1.56 12.90
C ALA A 75 -50.71 2.76 13.47
N GLY A 76 -50.33 2.71 14.75
CA GLY A 76 -49.49 3.72 15.39
C GLY A 76 -48.03 3.73 14.90
N ILE A 77 -47.48 2.59 14.50
CA ILE A 77 -46.11 2.49 13.96
C ILE A 77 -46.03 3.00 12.51
N VAL A 78 -47.10 2.84 11.71
CA VAL A 78 -47.12 3.17 10.27
C VAL A 78 -47.70 4.58 9.99
N GLY A 79 -48.16 5.30 11.01
CA GLY A 79 -48.50 6.73 10.90
C GLY A 79 -49.77 7.06 10.10
N ALA A 80 -50.74 6.15 9.99
CA ALA A 80 -52.00 6.41 9.28
C ALA A 80 -53.07 7.02 10.22
N PRO A 81 -53.79 8.10 9.82
CA PRO A 81 -54.86 8.66 10.63
C PRO A 81 -56.12 7.79 10.58
N LEU A 82 -56.75 7.59 11.75
CA LEU A 82 -58.01 6.86 11.92
C LEU A 82 -59.18 7.87 11.92
N THR A 83 -60.10 7.79 10.94
CA THR A 83 -61.59 7.91 11.07
C THR A 83 -62.31 8.20 9.73
N PRO A 84 -63.61 7.82 9.57
CA PRO A 84 -64.37 7.94 8.32
C PRO A 84 -65.37 9.13 8.26
N ASN A 85 -65.84 9.44 7.03
CA ASN A 85 -66.99 10.28 6.57
C ASN A 85 -66.86 11.82 6.59
N PRO A 86 -67.73 12.62 5.88
CA PRO A 86 -68.72 12.36 4.80
C PRO A 86 -68.65 13.37 3.60
N THR A 87 -69.44 13.14 2.54
CA THR A 87 -69.74 14.08 1.42
C THR A 87 -70.37 15.42 1.86
N PRO A 88 -70.05 16.54 1.17
CA PRO A 88 -71.07 17.58 0.93
C PRO A 88 -71.03 18.25 -0.47
N THR A 89 -72.19 18.21 -1.14
CA THR A 89 -72.96 19.29 -1.81
C THR A 89 -72.27 20.58 -2.32
N MET A 90 -72.56 20.91 -3.60
CA MET A 90 -72.40 22.24 -4.24
C MET A 90 -73.32 23.33 -3.65
N PRO A 91 -73.00 24.62 -3.86
CA PRO A 91 -73.94 25.56 -4.53
C PRO A 91 -73.20 26.59 -5.47
N PRO A 92 -73.81 27.66 -6.05
CA PRO A 92 -73.96 27.80 -7.51
C PRO A 92 -73.41 29.12 -8.14
N ASN A 93 -73.45 29.18 -9.49
CA ASN A 93 -73.44 30.36 -10.38
C ASN A 93 -72.18 31.25 -10.50
N LEU A 94 -71.68 31.47 -11.74
CA LEU A 94 -71.89 32.67 -12.57
C LEU A 94 -71.09 32.60 -13.92
N PHE A 95 -71.72 33.09 -14.99
CA PHE A 95 -71.42 33.27 -16.45
C PHE A 95 -69.99 33.76 -16.87
N PRO A 96 -69.63 33.98 -18.18
CA PRO A 96 -70.37 33.86 -19.47
C PRO A 96 -69.64 33.17 -20.66
N LEU A 97 -70.40 33.06 -21.78
CA LEU A 97 -70.08 32.62 -23.14
C LEU A 97 -68.82 33.28 -23.77
N THR A 98 -68.10 32.65 -24.71
CA THR A 98 -68.39 32.59 -26.17
C THR A 98 -67.29 31.73 -26.84
N THR A 99 -67.53 30.90 -27.87
CA THR A 99 -67.54 31.33 -29.28
C THR A 99 -68.08 30.20 -30.18
N VAL A 100 -68.95 30.64 -31.10
CA VAL A 100 -69.58 30.06 -32.31
C VAL A 100 -68.74 29.05 -33.09
N ILE A 101 -69.37 27.94 -33.55
CA ILE A 101 -69.37 27.46 -34.95
C ILE A 101 -70.73 26.78 -35.25
N ASN A 102 -71.23 27.07 -36.44
CA ASN A 102 -72.54 26.81 -37.04
C ASN A 102 -73.20 25.43 -36.80
N ALA A 103 -74.49 25.51 -36.47
CA ALA A 103 -75.48 24.47 -36.70
C ALA A 103 -76.05 24.57 -38.13
N GLY A 104 -76.07 23.44 -38.84
CA GLY A 104 -77.00 23.16 -39.92
C GLY A 104 -78.25 22.47 -39.35
N SER A 105 -79.41 22.84 -39.88
CA SER A 105 -80.76 22.65 -39.36
C SER A 105 -81.33 21.21 -39.41
N THR A 106 -82.00 20.83 -38.30
CA THR A 106 -83.28 20.10 -38.06
C THR A 106 -84.07 19.44 -39.23
N PRO A 107 -84.84 18.35 -39.00
CA PRO A 107 -86.13 18.41 -38.30
C PRO A 107 -86.41 17.37 -37.20
N SER A 108 -87.43 17.74 -36.43
CA SER A 108 -88.03 17.15 -35.25
C SER A 108 -88.81 15.85 -35.49
N SER A 109 -89.29 15.29 -34.37
CA SER A 109 -90.51 14.49 -34.22
C SER A 109 -90.41 12.98 -34.48
N GLY A 110 -90.46 12.22 -33.37
CA GLY A 110 -91.38 11.09 -33.20
C GLY A 110 -91.09 9.81 -33.98
N ALA A 111 -90.45 8.85 -33.32
CA ALA A 111 -90.82 7.42 -33.29
C ALA A 111 -89.69 6.64 -32.62
N HIS A 112 -90.02 5.77 -31.67
CA HIS A 112 -89.16 4.65 -31.26
C HIS A 112 -88.91 3.76 -32.49
N GLY A 113 -87.85 4.06 -33.24
CA GLY A 113 -87.51 3.40 -34.49
C GLY A 113 -86.37 2.40 -34.30
N SER A 114 -86.76 1.12 -34.17
CA SER A 114 -86.03 -0.07 -34.63
C SER A 114 -84.51 0.05 -34.72
N SER A 115 -83.80 -0.34 -33.65
CA SER A 115 -82.42 -0.83 -33.76
C SER A 115 -82.36 -1.93 -34.83
N GLY A 116 -81.59 -1.73 -35.90
CA GLY A 116 -81.23 -2.83 -36.79
C GLY A 116 -80.70 -4.00 -35.95
N LYS A 117 -81.04 -5.25 -36.33
CA LYS A 117 -80.62 -6.47 -35.60
C LYS A 117 -79.15 -6.36 -35.19
N GLY A 118 -78.87 -6.26 -33.88
CA GLY A 118 -77.52 -6.27 -33.32
C GLY A 118 -76.80 -4.92 -33.17
N VAL A 119 -77.45 -3.77 -33.40
CA VAL A 119 -76.88 -2.43 -33.16
C VAL A 119 -77.51 -1.79 -31.93
N LEU A 120 -76.70 -1.41 -30.94
CA LEU A 120 -77.13 -0.60 -29.80
C LEU A 120 -76.77 0.87 -30.07
N LEU A 121 -77.78 1.71 -30.22
CA LEU A 121 -77.62 3.16 -30.33
C LEU A 121 -78.00 3.81 -29.01
N ILE A 122 -77.06 4.51 -28.36
CA ILE A 122 -77.24 5.14 -27.07
C ILE A 122 -77.45 6.64 -27.26
N ARG A 123 -78.68 7.12 -27.02
CA ARG A 123 -79.04 8.56 -27.09
C ARG A 123 -79.22 9.17 -25.71
N ASP A 124 -79.51 8.36 -24.70
CA ASP A 124 -79.60 8.77 -23.31
C ASP A 124 -79.19 7.63 -22.34
N GLU A 125 -79.27 7.89 -21.03
CA GLU A 125 -78.93 6.90 -19.99
C GLU A 125 -79.92 5.71 -19.96
N GLY A 126 -81.16 5.89 -20.43
CA GLY A 126 -82.14 4.81 -20.54
C GLY A 126 -81.73 3.76 -21.56
N ASP A 127 -81.24 4.20 -22.73
CA ASP A 127 -80.73 3.30 -23.77
C ASP A 127 -79.54 2.48 -23.27
N PHE A 128 -78.67 3.06 -22.43
CA PHE A 128 -77.52 2.35 -21.83
C PHE A 128 -77.96 1.14 -20.98
N HIS A 129 -79.08 1.25 -20.27
CA HIS A 129 -79.62 0.17 -19.44
C HIS A 129 -80.42 -0.87 -20.24
N SER A 130 -80.74 -0.59 -21.52
CA SER A 130 -81.51 -1.47 -22.41
C SER A 130 -80.68 -2.64 -23.00
N MET A 131 -80.00 -3.38 -22.12
CA MET A 131 -79.02 -4.42 -22.45
C MET A 131 -79.66 -5.60 -23.21
N GLN A 132 -79.26 -5.83 -24.47
CA GLN A 132 -79.76 -6.94 -25.30
C GLN A 132 -78.66 -7.97 -25.63
N LYS A 133 -79.04 -9.25 -25.75
CA LYS A 133 -78.15 -10.30 -26.27
C LYS A 133 -77.97 -10.14 -27.79
N GLY A 134 -76.75 -10.34 -28.29
CA GLY A 134 -76.46 -10.33 -29.73
C GLY A 134 -76.05 -8.97 -30.31
N ILE A 135 -75.80 -7.96 -29.46
CA ILE A 135 -75.23 -6.69 -29.89
C ILE A 135 -73.80 -6.91 -30.40
N HIS A 136 -73.56 -6.45 -31.63
CA HIS A 136 -72.27 -6.47 -32.29
C HIS A 136 -71.74 -5.07 -32.63
N THR A 137 -72.55 -4.03 -32.53
CA THR A 137 -72.14 -2.64 -32.77
C THR A 137 -72.75 -1.73 -31.71
N ILE A 138 -71.93 -0.92 -31.05
CA ILE A 138 -72.37 0.11 -30.09
C ILE A 138 -72.00 1.47 -30.67
N LEU A 139 -73.00 2.34 -30.83
CA LEU A 139 -72.85 3.73 -31.26
C LEU A 139 -73.48 4.64 -30.22
N THR A 140 -72.86 5.78 -29.94
CA THR A 140 -73.45 6.77 -29.03
C THR A 140 -73.56 8.12 -29.72
N GLU A 141 -74.62 8.85 -29.44
CA GLU A 141 -74.73 10.26 -29.86
C GLU A 141 -73.77 11.14 -29.04
N ALA A 142 -73.72 12.43 -29.37
CA ALA A 142 -72.93 13.41 -28.63
C ALA A 142 -73.57 13.74 -27.28
N ASN A 143 -72.73 14.02 -26.27
CA ASN A 143 -73.13 14.52 -24.95
C ASN A 143 -74.07 13.58 -24.17
N VAL A 144 -73.89 12.27 -24.30
CA VAL A 144 -74.73 11.27 -23.62
C VAL A 144 -74.07 10.69 -22.36
N CYS A 145 -74.89 10.20 -21.43
CA CYS A 145 -74.43 9.46 -20.23
C CYS A 145 -73.50 10.23 -19.28
N ASN A 146 -73.86 11.49 -18.95
CA ASN A 146 -73.03 12.42 -18.17
C ASN A 146 -73.57 12.74 -16.75
N LYS A 147 -74.68 12.14 -16.29
CA LYS A 147 -75.37 12.58 -15.06
C LYS A 147 -74.85 11.94 -13.77
N GLY A 148 -73.75 11.20 -13.80
CA GLY A 148 -73.18 10.54 -12.61
C GLY A 148 -73.70 9.13 -12.34
N SER A 149 -74.81 8.73 -12.99
CA SER A 149 -75.41 7.40 -12.83
C SER A 149 -74.50 6.27 -13.33
N ILE A 150 -73.66 6.56 -14.33
CA ILE A 150 -72.80 5.59 -15.01
C ILE A 150 -71.35 5.93 -14.67
N THR A 151 -70.77 5.22 -13.70
CA THR A 151 -69.37 5.38 -13.27
C THR A 151 -68.45 4.28 -13.79
N THR A 152 -69.02 3.19 -14.31
CA THR A 152 -68.29 2.07 -14.91
C THR A 152 -69.04 1.53 -16.12
N TRP A 153 -68.31 1.01 -17.11
CA TRP A 153 -68.88 0.36 -18.27
C TRP A 153 -68.28 -1.03 -18.46
N SER A 154 -69.07 -2.07 -18.16
CA SER A 154 -68.68 -3.46 -18.40
C SER A 154 -69.08 -3.92 -19.80
N PHE A 155 -68.15 -4.60 -20.48
CA PHE A 155 -68.35 -5.16 -21.82
C PHE A 155 -68.59 -6.67 -21.84
N THR A 156 -68.64 -7.32 -20.67
CA THR A 156 -68.90 -8.78 -20.53
C THR A 156 -70.23 -9.19 -21.15
N SER A 157 -71.19 -8.27 -21.22
CA SER A 157 -72.52 -8.49 -21.79
C SER A 157 -72.55 -8.47 -23.33
N TYR A 158 -71.44 -8.11 -23.98
CA TYR A 158 -71.35 -7.94 -25.44
C TYR A 158 -70.29 -8.85 -26.08
N PRO A 159 -70.40 -10.19 -25.96
CA PRO A 159 -69.38 -11.13 -26.46
C PRO A 159 -69.19 -11.11 -27.99
N GLN A 160 -70.16 -10.56 -28.73
CA GLN A 160 -70.12 -10.45 -30.19
C GLN A 160 -69.73 -9.06 -30.70
N LEU A 161 -69.32 -8.14 -29.81
CA LEU A 161 -69.00 -6.77 -30.18
C LEU A 161 -67.89 -6.70 -31.22
N ARG A 162 -68.14 -5.97 -32.30
CA ARG A 162 -67.26 -5.71 -33.44
C ARG A 162 -66.84 -4.26 -33.51
N GLU A 163 -67.71 -3.34 -33.10
CA GLU A 163 -67.45 -1.90 -33.17
C GLU A 163 -68.00 -1.19 -31.94
N LEU A 164 -67.15 -0.35 -31.34
CA LEU A 164 -67.50 0.61 -30.30
C LEU A 164 -67.17 2.00 -30.83
N SER A 165 -68.18 2.86 -30.95
CA SER A 165 -68.03 4.25 -31.35
C SER A 165 -68.73 5.14 -30.33
N VAL A 166 -67.94 5.93 -29.59
CA VAL A 166 -68.44 6.87 -28.59
C VAL A 166 -68.44 8.27 -29.20
N GLY A 167 -69.61 8.89 -29.28
CA GLY A 167 -69.77 10.28 -29.73
C GLY A 167 -69.14 11.29 -28.76
N PRO A 168 -68.84 12.52 -29.21
CA PRO A 168 -68.08 13.50 -28.44
C PRO A 168 -68.77 13.89 -27.13
N GLN A 169 -67.97 14.33 -26.16
CA GLN A 169 -68.38 14.83 -24.85
C GLN A 169 -69.25 13.86 -24.02
N SER A 170 -69.10 12.55 -24.23
CA SER A 170 -69.94 11.53 -23.59
C SER A 170 -69.22 10.78 -22.46
N PHE A 171 -69.98 10.14 -21.57
CA PHE A 171 -69.49 9.28 -20.49
C PHE A 171 -68.50 9.94 -19.52
N ARG A 172 -68.68 11.23 -19.23
CA ARG A 172 -67.75 12.02 -18.42
C ARG A 172 -67.52 11.47 -17.01
N CYS A 173 -68.49 10.75 -16.43
CA CYS A 173 -68.42 10.19 -15.07
C CYS A 173 -67.74 8.82 -14.98
N VAL A 174 -67.43 8.19 -16.11
CA VAL A 174 -66.87 6.84 -16.12
C VAL A 174 -65.40 6.90 -15.69
N GLY A 175 -65.05 6.16 -14.64
CA GLY A 175 -63.68 6.12 -14.10
C GLY A 175 -62.85 4.92 -14.58
N SER A 176 -63.43 3.98 -15.33
CA SER A 176 -62.67 2.86 -15.89
C SER A 176 -63.31 2.32 -17.16
N LEU A 177 -62.47 2.13 -18.18
CA LEU A 177 -62.85 1.54 -19.45
C LEU A 177 -61.94 0.35 -19.74
N ARG A 178 -62.49 -0.87 -19.70
CA ARG A 178 -61.70 -2.10 -19.84
C ARG A 178 -62.28 -3.00 -20.93
N LEU A 179 -61.53 -3.17 -22.00
CA LEU A 179 -61.86 -4.03 -23.14
C LEU A 179 -60.95 -5.27 -23.11
N GLY A 180 -61.35 -6.27 -22.33
CA GLY A 180 -60.61 -7.52 -22.16
C GLY A 180 -61.27 -8.70 -22.84
N GLY A 181 -60.54 -9.47 -23.64
CA GLY A 181 -61.02 -10.74 -24.21
C GLY A 181 -62.09 -10.59 -25.30
N MET A 182 -62.16 -9.43 -25.96
CA MET A 182 -63.18 -9.14 -26.98
C MET A 182 -62.79 -9.77 -28.33
N MET A 183 -63.15 -11.05 -28.52
CA MET A 183 -62.69 -11.88 -29.65
C MET A 183 -63.16 -11.43 -31.04
N GLN A 184 -64.20 -10.58 -31.12
CA GLN A 184 -64.76 -10.09 -32.39
C GLN A 184 -64.53 -8.60 -32.64
N LEU A 185 -63.97 -7.87 -31.67
CA LEU A 185 -63.83 -6.41 -31.74
C LEU A 185 -62.84 -6.03 -32.84
N LYS A 186 -63.25 -5.13 -33.74
CA LYS A 186 -62.49 -4.68 -34.91
C LYS A 186 -62.15 -3.20 -34.87
N LYS A 187 -63.03 -2.38 -34.28
CA LYS A 187 -62.89 -0.92 -34.26
C LYS A 187 -63.29 -0.36 -32.91
N VAL A 188 -62.47 0.56 -32.40
CA VAL A 188 -62.77 1.42 -31.25
C VAL A 188 -62.54 2.86 -31.66
N GLU A 189 -63.56 3.69 -31.48
CA GLU A 189 -63.53 5.12 -31.79
C GLU A 189 -64.07 5.90 -30.60
N ILE A 190 -63.30 6.86 -30.11
CA ILE A 190 -63.66 7.71 -28.98
C ILE A 190 -63.65 9.17 -29.45
N GLY A 191 -64.81 9.81 -29.38
CA GLY A 191 -65.01 11.19 -29.80
C GLY A 191 -64.41 12.21 -28.83
N GLU A 192 -64.26 13.44 -29.33
CA GLU A 192 -63.60 14.55 -28.65
C GLU A 192 -64.17 14.82 -27.25
N GLY A 193 -63.29 15.02 -26.27
CA GLY A 193 -63.69 15.39 -24.90
C GLY A 193 -64.55 14.35 -24.16
N SER A 194 -64.56 13.10 -24.63
CA SER A 194 -65.26 12.01 -23.96
C SER A 194 -64.43 11.45 -22.79
N PHE A 195 -65.12 10.86 -21.81
CA PHE A 195 -64.49 10.25 -20.63
C PHE A 195 -63.61 11.22 -19.81
N THR A 196 -63.98 12.51 -19.75
CA THR A 196 -63.30 13.49 -18.90
C THR A 196 -64.30 14.46 -18.28
N MET A 197 -64.12 14.78 -17.01
CA MET A 197 -64.83 15.89 -16.36
C MET A 197 -64.15 17.24 -16.57
N CYS A 198 -62.90 17.21 -17.02
CA CYS A 198 -62.08 18.39 -17.16
C CYS A 198 -62.38 19.12 -18.47
N THR A 199 -62.53 20.44 -18.39
CA THR A 199 -62.60 21.34 -19.55
C THR A 199 -61.25 21.96 -19.90
N THR A 200 -60.25 21.79 -19.02
CA THR A 200 -58.86 22.23 -19.16
C THR A 200 -57.93 21.16 -18.60
N ILE A 201 -56.65 21.16 -18.99
CA ILE A 201 -55.68 20.15 -18.55
C ILE A 201 -55.50 20.27 -17.01
N PRO A 202 -55.90 19.25 -16.23
CA PRO A 202 -55.93 19.33 -14.76
C PRO A 202 -54.55 19.15 -14.16
N ALA A 203 -54.31 19.71 -12.97
CA ALA A 203 -53.00 19.65 -12.30
C ALA A 203 -52.57 18.23 -11.88
N THR A 204 -53.52 17.34 -11.60
CA THR A 204 -53.27 16.01 -11.03
C THR A 204 -53.77 14.88 -11.93
N SER A 205 -53.20 13.69 -11.74
CA SER A 205 -53.63 12.43 -12.37
C SER A 205 -54.75 11.78 -11.57
N THR A 206 -55.72 11.17 -12.25
CA THR A 206 -56.72 10.31 -11.60
C THR A 206 -56.26 8.84 -11.57
N ASN A 207 -56.92 8.00 -10.77
CA ASN A 207 -56.71 6.55 -10.83
C ASN A 207 -57.46 5.87 -11.98
N ASN A 208 -57.99 6.64 -12.94
CA ASN A 208 -58.75 6.11 -14.05
C ASN A 208 -57.84 5.40 -15.05
N ALA A 209 -58.36 4.34 -15.66
CA ALA A 209 -57.58 3.46 -16.50
C ALA A 209 -58.34 3.01 -17.76
N PHE A 210 -57.70 3.20 -18.91
CA PHE A 210 -58.15 2.66 -20.19
C PHE A 210 -57.27 1.49 -20.59
N ILE A 211 -57.85 0.29 -20.59
CA ILE A 211 -57.11 -0.95 -20.74
C ILE A 211 -57.75 -1.81 -21.82
N ILE A 212 -56.99 -2.13 -22.87
CA ILE A 212 -57.37 -3.03 -23.95
C ILE A 212 -56.44 -4.24 -23.90
N THR A 213 -57.00 -5.43 -23.72
CA THR A 213 -56.23 -6.67 -23.64
C THR A 213 -56.91 -7.81 -24.39
N ASN A 214 -56.12 -8.66 -25.06
CA ASN A 214 -56.60 -9.89 -25.70
C ASN A 214 -57.74 -9.66 -26.72
N CYS A 215 -57.58 -8.66 -27.60
CA CYS A 215 -58.55 -8.32 -28.65
C CYS A 215 -57.98 -8.65 -30.05
N PRO A 216 -57.92 -9.94 -30.45
CA PRO A 216 -57.10 -10.39 -31.57
C PRO A 216 -57.59 -9.97 -32.97
N LYS A 217 -58.78 -9.36 -33.08
CA LYS A 217 -59.35 -8.86 -34.34
C LYS A 217 -59.38 -7.33 -34.45
N LEU A 218 -58.91 -6.63 -33.42
CA LEU A 218 -58.94 -5.16 -33.35
C LEU A 218 -57.95 -4.59 -34.37
N LYS A 219 -58.43 -3.78 -35.31
CA LYS A 219 -57.65 -3.25 -36.44
C LYS A 219 -57.34 -1.77 -36.32
N THR A 220 -58.27 -1.00 -35.75
CA THR A 220 -58.18 0.45 -35.65
C THR A 220 -58.62 0.92 -34.27
N ILE A 221 -57.83 1.82 -33.70
CA ILE A 221 -58.16 2.58 -32.50
C ILE A 221 -57.93 4.05 -32.84
N THR A 222 -58.96 4.86 -32.66
CA THR A 222 -58.90 6.31 -32.87
C THR A 222 -59.46 7.00 -31.63
N ILE A 223 -58.68 7.91 -31.07
CA ILE A 223 -59.05 8.71 -29.90
C ILE A 223 -58.89 10.18 -30.28
N ALA A 224 -60.01 10.89 -30.38
CA ALA A 224 -60.03 12.31 -30.74
C ALA A 224 -59.63 13.21 -29.57
N SER A 225 -59.29 14.47 -29.88
CA SER A 225 -58.68 15.41 -28.95
C SER A 225 -59.42 15.55 -27.62
N ASN A 226 -58.68 15.85 -26.55
CA ASN A 226 -59.20 16.09 -25.20
C ASN A 226 -59.92 14.89 -24.54
N ALA A 227 -59.99 13.73 -25.18
CA ALA A 227 -60.54 12.53 -24.55
C ALA A 227 -59.59 12.00 -23.46
N PHE A 228 -60.14 11.50 -22.35
CA PHE A 228 -59.35 10.93 -21.24
C PHE A 228 -58.25 11.86 -20.68
N MET A 229 -58.43 13.18 -20.73
CA MET A 229 -57.39 14.17 -20.40
C MET A 229 -56.73 13.96 -19.02
N ASP A 230 -57.53 13.54 -18.03
CA ASP A 230 -57.15 13.38 -16.62
C ASP A 230 -56.84 11.93 -16.22
N TRP A 231 -56.85 11.01 -17.19
CA TRP A 231 -56.69 9.58 -16.91
C TRP A 231 -55.23 9.21 -16.65
N GLY A 232 -55.03 8.37 -15.63
CA GLY A 232 -53.71 8.00 -15.15
C GLY A 232 -53.09 6.80 -15.84
N GLU A 233 -53.86 5.95 -16.51
CA GLU A 233 -53.31 4.74 -17.13
C GLU A 233 -53.88 4.46 -18.51
N PHE A 234 -52.98 4.12 -19.43
CA PHE A 234 -53.28 3.59 -20.74
C PHE A 234 -52.50 2.31 -20.98
N GLN A 235 -53.19 1.19 -21.24
CA GLN A 235 -52.53 -0.07 -21.53
C GLN A 235 -53.16 -0.76 -22.74
N LEU A 236 -52.31 -1.15 -23.67
CA LEU A 236 -52.67 -1.87 -24.88
C LEU A 236 -51.80 -3.13 -24.98
N LYS A 237 -52.40 -4.29 -24.70
CA LYS A 237 -51.66 -5.56 -24.59
C LYS A 237 -52.25 -6.70 -25.41
N ASN A 238 -51.39 -7.51 -26.01
CA ASN A 238 -51.75 -8.73 -26.74
C ASN A 238 -52.85 -8.48 -27.80
N VAL A 239 -52.61 -7.51 -28.67
CA VAL A 239 -53.48 -7.16 -29.80
C VAL A 239 -52.73 -7.43 -31.09
N LYS A 240 -52.98 -8.61 -31.66
CA LYS A 240 -52.19 -9.16 -32.78
C LYS A 240 -52.53 -8.58 -34.15
N SER A 241 -53.66 -7.89 -34.31
CA SER A 241 -54.18 -7.43 -35.60
C SER A 241 -54.14 -5.91 -35.81
N LEU A 242 -53.78 -5.14 -34.79
CA LEU A 242 -53.75 -3.68 -34.85
C LEU A 242 -52.61 -3.25 -35.76
N ARG A 243 -52.88 -2.32 -36.69
CA ARG A 243 -51.89 -1.80 -37.65
C ARG A 243 -51.49 -0.37 -37.35
N GLU A 244 -52.48 0.44 -37.00
CA GLU A 244 -52.32 1.86 -36.76
C GLU A 244 -53.02 2.22 -35.45
N LEU A 245 -52.35 3.06 -34.66
CA LEU A 245 -52.90 3.70 -33.47
C LEU A 245 -52.78 5.21 -33.66
N ASN A 246 -53.92 5.91 -33.62
CA ASN A 246 -53.95 7.36 -33.62
C ASN A 246 -54.62 7.88 -32.34
N ILE A 247 -53.91 8.77 -31.64
CA ILE A 247 -54.38 9.47 -30.45
C ILE A 247 -54.09 10.97 -30.66
N ASP A 248 -55.14 11.77 -30.78
CA ASP A 248 -55.03 13.21 -31.04
C ASP A 248 -54.64 14.00 -29.76
N ASP A 249 -54.58 15.33 -29.89
CA ASP A 249 -54.05 16.25 -28.88
C ASP A 249 -54.72 16.16 -27.50
N ASN A 250 -53.93 16.37 -26.46
CA ASN A 250 -54.35 16.44 -25.05
C ASN A 250 -55.07 15.19 -24.50
N CYS A 251 -54.85 14.03 -25.10
CA CYS A 251 -55.34 12.77 -24.56
C CYS A 251 -54.36 12.23 -23.51
N PHE A 252 -54.88 11.74 -22.37
CA PHE A 252 -54.06 11.14 -21.32
C PHE A 252 -52.89 12.04 -20.84
N CYS A 253 -53.09 13.36 -20.74
CA CYS A 253 -52.03 14.30 -20.36
C CYS A 253 -51.39 13.94 -19.02
N ARG A 254 -52.17 13.41 -18.08
CA ARG A 254 -51.73 13.06 -16.73
C ARG A 254 -51.52 11.56 -16.55
N CYS A 255 -51.11 10.88 -17.61
CA CYS A 255 -50.83 9.46 -17.58
C CYS A 255 -49.54 9.16 -16.80
N ARG A 256 -49.64 8.33 -15.77
CA ARG A 256 -48.50 7.78 -15.02
C ARG A 256 -48.02 6.44 -15.59
N LEU A 257 -48.85 5.73 -16.36
CA LEU A 257 -48.51 4.42 -16.89
C LEU A 257 -49.02 4.26 -18.32
N THR A 258 -48.08 4.25 -19.27
CA THR A 258 -48.36 3.99 -20.68
C THR A 258 -47.68 2.70 -21.10
N VAL A 259 -48.46 1.73 -21.58
CA VAL A 259 -47.96 0.39 -21.92
C VAL A 259 -48.43 -0.06 -23.29
N PHE A 260 -47.47 -0.37 -24.16
CA PHE A 260 -47.65 -1.06 -25.44
C PHE A 260 -46.92 -2.40 -25.40
N GLU A 261 -47.65 -3.51 -25.26
CA GLU A 261 -47.04 -4.84 -25.12
C GLU A 261 -47.68 -5.84 -26.10
N ASP A 262 -46.84 -6.62 -26.80
CA ASP A 262 -47.27 -7.72 -27.66
C ASP A 262 -48.23 -7.27 -28.78
N LEU A 263 -47.80 -6.31 -29.59
CA LEU A 263 -48.52 -5.77 -30.74
C LEU A 263 -47.75 -6.08 -32.05
N PRO A 264 -47.62 -7.37 -32.43
CA PRO A 264 -46.69 -7.82 -33.48
C PRO A 264 -47.05 -7.37 -34.92
N SER A 265 -48.25 -6.81 -35.14
CA SER A 265 -48.69 -6.31 -36.45
C SER A 265 -48.73 -4.79 -36.55
N LEU A 266 -48.42 -4.08 -35.45
CA LEU A 266 -48.48 -2.63 -35.40
C LEU A 266 -47.35 -2.04 -36.25
N THR A 267 -47.68 -1.13 -37.16
CA THR A 267 -46.74 -0.50 -38.10
C THR A 267 -46.54 0.98 -37.83
N SER A 268 -47.57 1.69 -37.37
CA SER A 268 -47.50 3.12 -37.05
C SER A 268 -48.15 3.45 -35.71
N ILE A 269 -47.50 4.30 -34.93
CA ILE A 269 -48.06 4.99 -33.77
C ILE A 269 -47.95 6.50 -34.03
N GLU A 270 -49.08 7.18 -34.03
CA GLU A 270 -49.18 8.62 -34.18
C GLU A 270 -49.88 9.21 -32.95
N LEU A 271 -49.16 10.08 -32.24
CA LEU A 271 -49.64 10.75 -31.04
C LEU A 271 -49.60 12.27 -31.24
N GLY A 272 -50.66 12.95 -30.80
CA GLY A 272 -50.77 14.41 -30.82
C GLY A 272 -49.88 15.11 -29.79
N ILE A 273 -50.13 16.40 -29.62
CA ILE A 273 -49.46 17.27 -28.66
C ILE A 273 -49.95 16.95 -27.24
N GLY A 274 -49.02 16.90 -26.27
CA GLY A 274 -49.34 16.71 -24.85
C GLY A 274 -49.88 15.33 -24.48
N VAL A 275 -49.74 14.33 -25.37
CA VAL A 275 -50.18 12.97 -25.13
C VAL A 275 -49.21 12.24 -24.20
N PHE A 276 -49.72 11.61 -23.14
CA PHE A 276 -48.92 10.90 -22.14
C PHE A 276 -47.82 11.75 -21.46
N GLU A 277 -48.00 13.06 -21.34
CA GLU A 277 -46.99 13.98 -20.77
C GLU A 277 -46.59 13.60 -19.33
N GLY A 278 -47.55 13.12 -18.54
CA GLY A 278 -47.35 12.75 -17.13
C GLY A 278 -47.26 13.99 -16.21
N THR A 279 -47.01 13.76 -14.92
CA THR A 279 -46.79 14.86 -13.95
C THR A 279 -45.42 14.76 -13.30
N GLU A 280 -44.78 15.89 -13.02
CA GLU A 280 -43.47 15.94 -12.35
C GLU A 280 -43.46 15.28 -10.95
N GLN A 281 -44.61 15.25 -10.30
CA GLN A 281 -44.77 14.74 -8.93
C GLN A 281 -45.03 13.23 -8.89
N SER A 282 -45.24 12.59 -10.03
CA SER A 282 -45.56 11.15 -10.09
C SER A 282 -44.50 10.37 -10.85
N ARG A 283 -44.38 9.08 -10.51
CA ARG A 283 -43.54 8.14 -11.26
C ARG A 283 -44.24 7.80 -12.57
N ASN A 284 -43.79 8.41 -13.67
CA ASN A 284 -44.34 8.16 -15.00
C ASN A 284 -43.55 7.07 -15.72
N VAL A 285 -44.22 5.95 -16.00
CA VAL A 285 -43.66 4.76 -16.64
C VAL A 285 -44.14 4.69 -18.09
N PHE A 286 -43.18 4.59 -19.02
CA PHE A 286 -43.45 4.35 -20.43
C PHE A 286 -42.80 3.05 -20.87
N ARG A 287 -43.61 2.14 -21.42
CA ARG A 287 -43.15 0.80 -21.82
C ARG A 287 -43.60 0.43 -23.22
N MET A 288 -42.65 0.00 -24.03
CA MET A 288 -42.88 -0.65 -25.31
C MET A 288 -42.16 -1.99 -25.35
N LYS A 289 -42.91 -3.07 -25.56
CA LYS A 289 -42.35 -4.42 -25.63
C LYS A 289 -42.98 -5.22 -26.77
N ASN A 290 -42.15 -5.93 -27.51
CA ASN A 290 -42.58 -6.85 -28.58
C ASN A 290 -43.42 -6.14 -29.66
N LEU A 291 -42.88 -5.06 -30.20
CA LEU A 291 -43.46 -4.28 -31.30
C LEU A 291 -42.65 -4.52 -32.58
N SER A 292 -42.49 -5.80 -32.94
CA SER A 292 -41.51 -6.26 -33.92
C SER A 292 -41.66 -5.69 -35.33
N LYS A 293 -42.84 -5.16 -35.69
CA LYS A 293 -43.13 -4.59 -37.02
C LYS A 293 -43.33 -3.07 -37.01
N LEU A 294 -43.13 -2.41 -35.88
CA LEU A 294 -43.32 -0.97 -35.77
C LEU A 294 -42.28 -0.25 -36.63
N GLN A 295 -42.73 0.53 -37.60
CA GLN A 295 -41.88 1.24 -38.56
C GLN A 295 -41.81 2.74 -38.27
N SER A 296 -42.93 3.34 -37.86
CA SER A 296 -43.03 4.76 -37.54
C SER A 296 -43.59 4.97 -36.14
N PHE A 297 -42.91 5.83 -35.38
CA PHE A 297 -43.37 6.30 -34.08
C PHE A 297 -43.21 7.82 -34.01
N THR A 298 -44.34 8.51 -33.99
CA THR A 298 -44.38 9.96 -33.94
C THR A 298 -45.24 10.45 -32.78
N ALA A 299 -44.77 11.52 -32.13
CA ALA A 299 -45.50 12.22 -31.10
C ALA A 299 -45.42 13.74 -31.35
N GLY A 300 -46.43 14.47 -30.91
CA GLY A 300 -46.39 15.92 -30.83
C GLY A 300 -45.47 16.42 -29.72
N LYS A 301 -45.39 17.74 -29.56
CA LYS A 301 -44.59 18.37 -28.51
C LYS A 301 -45.06 17.91 -27.13
N CYS A 302 -44.12 17.72 -26.20
CA CYS A 302 -44.36 17.27 -24.82
C CYS A 302 -44.93 15.85 -24.69
N GLY A 303 -44.92 15.05 -25.77
CA GLY A 303 -45.27 13.63 -25.68
C GLY A 303 -44.32 12.92 -24.73
N PHE A 304 -44.81 12.27 -23.68
CA PHE A 304 -43.94 11.63 -22.67
C PHE A 304 -42.99 12.59 -21.94
N GLY A 305 -43.29 13.88 -21.86
CA GLY A 305 -42.39 14.91 -21.35
C GLY A 305 -41.81 14.62 -19.96
N ASN A 306 -42.60 14.03 -19.06
CA ASN A 306 -42.19 13.67 -17.70
C ASN A 306 -41.94 12.17 -17.50
N ALA A 307 -41.72 11.39 -18.56
CA ALA A 307 -41.40 9.96 -18.43
C ALA A 307 -40.09 9.77 -17.65
N ASN A 308 -40.18 9.14 -16.46
CA ASN A 308 -39.04 8.90 -15.57
C ASN A 308 -38.47 7.50 -15.76
N GLU A 309 -39.31 6.53 -16.11
CA GLU A 309 -38.94 5.14 -16.31
C GLU A 309 -39.33 4.72 -17.71
N VAL A 310 -38.32 4.44 -18.53
CA VAL A 310 -38.51 4.08 -19.94
C VAL A 310 -37.98 2.67 -20.17
N LEU A 311 -38.86 1.80 -20.67
CA LEU A 311 -38.52 0.42 -21.01
C LEU A 311 -38.85 0.14 -22.47
N PHE A 312 -37.82 -0.15 -23.26
CA PHE A 312 -37.92 -0.55 -24.65
C PHE A 312 -37.32 -1.93 -24.84
N GLU A 313 -38.13 -2.88 -25.30
CA GLU A 313 -37.68 -4.25 -25.51
C GLU A 313 -38.24 -4.79 -26.83
N ASN A 314 -37.36 -5.22 -27.73
CA ASN A 314 -37.73 -5.84 -29.00
C ASN A 314 -38.62 -4.94 -29.88
N VAL A 315 -38.03 -3.82 -30.32
CA VAL A 315 -38.59 -2.88 -31.31
C VAL A 315 -37.60 -2.69 -32.49
N PRO A 316 -37.18 -3.78 -33.17
CA PRO A 316 -36.07 -3.75 -34.13
C PRO A 316 -36.39 -3.07 -35.48
N SER A 317 -37.67 -2.98 -35.87
CA SER A 317 -38.05 -2.53 -37.23
C SER A 317 -38.25 -1.01 -37.36
N LEU A 318 -37.97 -0.25 -36.30
CA LEU A 318 -38.27 1.17 -36.24
C LEU A 318 -37.34 1.95 -37.18
N GLN A 319 -37.93 2.70 -38.11
CA GLN A 319 -37.19 3.46 -39.14
C GLN A 319 -37.41 4.97 -38.99
N GLN A 320 -38.60 5.37 -38.58
CA GLN A 320 -38.96 6.76 -38.39
C GLN A 320 -39.31 7.00 -36.92
N LEU A 321 -38.54 7.88 -36.28
CA LEU A 321 -38.77 8.33 -34.91
C LEU A 321 -38.85 9.85 -34.90
N LYS A 322 -40.00 10.41 -34.52
CA LYS A 322 -40.19 11.86 -34.41
C LYS A 322 -40.86 12.18 -33.08
N LEU A 323 -40.03 12.45 -32.07
CA LEU A 323 -40.47 12.76 -30.72
C LEU A 323 -39.86 14.12 -30.29
N PRO A 324 -40.45 15.26 -30.66
CA PRO A 324 -39.92 16.58 -30.32
C PRO A 324 -40.20 16.91 -28.85
N SER A 325 -39.15 17.20 -28.07
CA SER A 325 -39.26 17.53 -26.63
C SER A 325 -40.02 16.45 -25.84
N ALA A 326 -39.60 15.21 -26.04
CA ALA A 326 -40.14 14.02 -25.41
C ALA A 326 -39.07 13.35 -24.55
N MET A 327 -39.48 12.73 -23.43
CA MET A 327 -38.59 11.97 -22.55
C MET A 327 -37.40 12.82 -22.05
N ASP A 328 -37.68 14.05 -21.61
CA ASP A 328 -36.65 14.99 -21.15
C ASP A 328 -36.15 14.71 -19.72
N LYS A 329 -36.86 13.85 -18.96
CA LYS A 329 -36.65 13.64 -17.51
C LYS A 329 -36.45 12.18 -17.11
N ILE A 330 -35.76 11.42 -17.97
CA ILE A 330 -35.46 10.01 -17.73
C ILE A 330 -34.60 9.87 -16.46
N ALA A 331 -35.08 9.07 -15.51
CA ALA A 331 -34.34 8.70 -14.29
C ALA A 331 -33.87 7.24 -14.34
N THR A 332 -34.61 6.38 -15.04
CA THR A 332 -34.29 4.97 -15.25
C THR A 332 -34.62 4.58 -16.68
N CYS A 333 -33.69 3.88 -17.34
CA CYS A 333 -33.85 3.47 -18.73
C CYS A 333 -33.36 2.03 -18.90
N SER A 334 -34.10 1.25 -19.69
CA SER A 334 -33.64 -0.05 -20.18
C SER A 334 -34.05 -0.20 -21.63
N VAL A 335 -33.06 -0.39 -22.50
CA VAL A 335 -33.28 -0.56 -23.93
C VAL A 335 -32.62 -1.85 -24.38
N LYS A 336 -33.38 -2.71 -25.07
CA LYS A 336 -32.91 -3.99 -25.59
C LYS A 336 -33.51 -4.24 -26.97
N ASN A 337 -32.66 -4.41 -27.97
CA ASN A 337 -33.07 -4.68 -29.36
C ASN A 337 -34.02 -3.58 -29.89
N ALA A 338 -33.59 -2.32 -29.77
CA ALA A 338 -34.33 -1.15 -30.23
C ALA A 338 -33.39 -0.02 -30.66
N SER A 339 -32.54 -0.30 -31.65
CA SER A 339 -31.41 0.56 -32.08
C SER A 339 -31.75 2.04 -32.28
N LEU A 340 -32.87 2.36 -32.94
CA LEU A 340 -33.24 3.77 -33.16
C LEU A 340 -33.64 4.50 -31.87
N LEU A 341 -34.13 3.78 -30.85
CA LEU A 341 -34.43 4.33 -29.53
C LEU A 341 -33.18 4.43 -28.66
N GLU A 342 -32.20 3.54 -28.83
CA GLU A 342 -30.86 3.62 -28.19
C GLU A 342 -30.12 4.91 -28.63
N GLU A 343 -30.26 5.32 -29.89
CA GLU A 343 -29.67 6.53 -30.46
C GLU A 343 -30.47 7.82 -30.16
N TYR A 344 -31.60 7.74 -29.46
CA TYR A 344 -32.37 8.92 -29.11
C TYR A 344 -31.58 9.78 -28.10
N PRO A 345 -31.43 11.11 -28.28
CA PRO A 345 -30.43 11.91 -27.55
C PRO A 345 -30.43 11.75 -26.02
N THR A 346 -31.58 11.84 -25.36
CA THR A 346 -31.65 11.73 -23.88
C THR A 346 -31.47 10.29 -23.38
N VAL A 347 -31.86 9.30 -24.19
CA VAL A 347 -31.65 7.88 -23.89
C VAL A 347 -30.18 7.54 -24.02
N LYS A 348 -29.55 7.96 -25.14
CA LYS A 348 -28.12 7.76 -25.39
C LYS A 348 -27.26 8.38 -24.30
N GLU A 349 -27.54 9.64 -23.92
CA GLU A 349 -26.81 10.32 -22.85
C GLU A 349 -26.92 9.57 -21.51
N PHE A 350 -28.09 9.00 -21.20
CA PHE A 350 -28.28 8.20 -20.00
C PHE A 350 -27.47 6.89 -20.06
N LEU A 351 -27.56 6.16 -21.16
CA LEU A 351 -26.84 4.88 -21.35
C LEU A 351 -25.32 5.09 -21.29
N ASP A 352 -24.79 6.11 -21.99
CA ASP A 352 -23.36 6.44 -21.97
C ASP A 352 -22.86 6.77 -20.56
N LYS A 353 -23.68 7.48 -19.75
CA LYS A 353 -23.36 7.80 -18.35
C LYS A 353 -23.32 6.56 -17.45
N GLU A 354 -24.24 5.62 -17.64
CA GLU A 354 -24.27 4.38 -16.86
C GLU A 354 -23.11 3.44 -17.24
N ASP A 355 -22.77 3.35 -18.52
CA ASP A 355 -21.61 2.59 -19.01
C ASP A 355 -20.29 3.14 -18.45
N LEU A 356 -20.15 4.47 -18.38
CA LEU A 356 -18.98 5.11 -17.76
C LEU A 356 -18.87 4.77 -16.27
N LYS A 357 -19.96 4.81 -15.50
CA LYS A 357 -19.96 4.43 -14.09
C LYS A 357 -19.56 2.97 -13.89
N GLN A 358 -20.07 2.06 -14.73
CA GLN A 358 -19.72 0.64 -14.65
C GLN A 358 -18.22 0.43 -14.90
N ARG A 359 -17.65 1.09 -15.92
CA ARG A 359 -16.20 1.03 -16.18
C ARG A 359 -15.37 1.56 -15.00
N GLU A 360 -15.78 2.68 -14.40
CA GLU A 360 -15.09 3.23 -13.21
C GLU A 360 -15.14 2.27 -12.01
N GLU A 361 -16.24 1.53 -11.83
CA GLU A 361 -16.34 0.50 -10.78
C GLU A 361 -15.49 -0.73 -11.10
N GLU A 362 -15.47 -1.20 -12.34
CA GLU A 362 -14.61 -2.30 -12.79
C GLU A 362 -13.12 -1.95 -12.60
N GLU A 363 -12.70 -0.74 -12.96
CA GLU A 363 -11.32 -0.27 -12.76
C GLU A 363 -10.93 -0.24 -11.26
N LYS A 364 -11.86 0.17 -10.38
CA LYS A 364 -11.63 0.13 -8.92
C LYS A 364 -11.47 -1.30 -8.40
N ILE A 365 -12.26 -2.24 -8.92
CA ILE A 365 -12.18 -3.65 -8.56
C ILE A 365 -10.84 -4.24 -9.03
N ASP A 366 -10.42 -3.97 -10.25
CA ASP A 366 -9.14 -4.44 -10.79
C ASP A 366 -7.94 -3.87 -10.02
N ALA A 367 -7.98 -2.58 -9.68
CA ALA A 367 -6.97 -1.95 -8.84
C ALA A 367 -6.90 -2.60 -7.45
N ALA A 368 -8.05 -2.86 -6.82
CA ALA A 368 -8.10 -3.54 -5.52
C ALA A 368 -7.56 -4.99 -5.60
N LEU A 369 -7.85 -5.70 -6.68
CA LEU A 369 -7.35 -7.07 -6.90
C LEU A 369 -5.83 -7.11 -7.09
N LEU A 370 -5.25 -6.09 -7.75
CA LEU A 370 -3.80 -5.97 -7.91
C LEU A 370 -3.11 -5.76 -6.55
N VAL A 371 -3.61 -4.83 -5.74
CA VAL A 371 -3.10 -4.57 -4.38
C VAL A 371 -3.19 -5.84 -3.51
N ALA A 372 -4.29 -6.58 -3.58
CA ALA A 372 -4.46 -7.83 -2.85
C ALA A 372 -3.48 -8.92 -3.30
N LYS A 373 -3.18 -9.00 -4.61
CA LYS A 373 -2.17 -9.94 -5.14
C LYS A 373 -0.77 -9.60 -4.65
N GLU A 374 -0.38 -8.32 -4.67
CA GLU A 374 0.91 -7.87 -4.16
C GLU A 374 1.05 -8.15 -2.66
N ALA A 375 0.02 -7.86 -1.87
CA ALA A 375 0.00 -8.18 -0.44
C ALA A 375 0.17 -9.70 -0.19
N ARG A 376 -0.50 -10.54 -0.98
CA ARG A 376 -0.37 -12.00 -0.88
C ARG A 376 1.04 -12.49 -1.20
N ILE A 377 1.70 -11.95 -2.22
CA ILE A 377 3.08 -12.31 -2.58
C ILE A 377 4.02 -11.93 -1.42
N ARG A 378 3.95 -10.69 -0.93
CA ARG A 378 4.78 -10.24 0.20
C ARG A 378 4.59 -11.10 1.46
N ARG A 379 3.34 -11.44 1.81
CA ARG A 379 3.02 -12.34 2.94
C ARG A 379 3.60 -13.74 2.75
N SER A 380 3.65 -14.26 1.52
CA SER A 380 4.25 -15.57 1.21
C SER A 380 5.78 -15.58 1.30
N GLU A 381 6.43 -14.43 1.09
CA GLU A 381 7.86 -14.23 1.29
C GLU A 381 8.22 -13.94 2.75
N GLY A 382 7.21 -13.71 3.60
CA GLY A 382 7.37 -13.33 5.00
C GLY A 382 7.80 -11.87 5.22
N ARG A 383 7.55 -11.00 4.23
CA ARG A 383 7.75 -9.54 4.36
C ARG A 383 6.51 -8.87 4.94
N VAL A 384 6.68 -8.24 6.10
CA VAL A 384 5.63 -7.58 6.87
C VAL A 384 5.91 -6.08 6.89
N ILE A 385 4.99 -5.29 6.36
CA ILE A 385 5.04 -3.81 6.39
C ILE A 385 3.90 -3.20 7.22
N SER A 386 3.01 -4.04 7.77
CA SER A 386 1.88 -3.65 8.59
C SER A 386 1.47 -4.77 9.55
N ARG A 387 0.73 -4.43 10.61
CA ARG A 387 0.13 -5.40 11.54
C ARG A 387 -0.73 -6.44 10.84
N GLU A 388 -1.52 -6.01 9.84
CA GLU A 388 -2.40 -6.90 9.08
C GLU A 388 -1.59 -7.95 8.30
N ASP A 389 -0.44 -7.58 7.75
CA ASP A 389 0.42 -8.53 7.04
C ASP A 389 0.94 -9.62 7.99
N TYR A 390 1.31 -9.27 9.22
CA TYR A 390 1.74 -10.22 10.24
C TYR A 390 0.63 -11.22 10.60
N ASP A 391 -0.58 -10.71 10.87
CA ASP A 391 -1.71 -11.54 11.27
C ASP A 391 -2.17 -12.51 10.15
N ASN A 392 -1.81 -12.22 8.89
CA ASN A 392 -2.14 -13.03 7.72
C ASN A 392 -0.93 -13.75 7.10
N LEU A 393 0.17 -13.91 7.85
CA LEU A 393 1.31 -14.70 7.39
C LEU A 393 0.96 -16.19 7.26
N LEU A 394 1.61 -16.84 6.29
CA LEU A 394 1.52 -18.30 6.14
C LEU A 394 2.50 -18.98 7.12
N GLU A 395 2.10 -20.09 7.73
CA GLU A 395 2.97 -20.86 8.64
C GLU A 395 4.24 -21.40 7.95
N SER A 396 4.23 -21.49 6.62
CA SER A 396 5.28 -22.07 5.79
C SER A 396 6.33 -21.06 5.27
N ILE A 397 6.33 -19.81 5.75
CA ILE A 397 7.25 -18.78 5.25
C ILE A 397 8.73 -19.16 5.47
N PRO A 398 9.62 -18.84 4.51
CA PRO A 398 11.03 -19.21 4.59
C PRO A 398 11.84 -18.31 5.53
N GLY A 399 11.39 -17.07 5.76
CA GLY A 399 12.01 -16.10 6.66
C GLY A 399 10.99 -15.04 7.05
N LEU A 400 11.26 -14.29 8.11
CA LEU A 400 10.41 -13.21 8.60
C LEU A 400 11.17 -11.90 8.53
N SER A 401 10.62 -10.91 7.82
CA SER A 401 11.19 -9.56 7.69
C SER A 401 10.14 -8.53 8.11
N ILE A 402 10.32 -7.91 9.27
CA ILE A 402 9.46 -6.81 9.76
C ILE A 402 10.08 -5.49 9.32
N GLU A 403 9.38 -4.70 8.50
CA GLU A 403 9.86 -3.44 7.95
C GLU A 403 9.18 -2.24 8.60
N SER A 404 9.78 -1.71 9.67
CA SER A 404 9.39 -0.47 10.34
C SER A 404 7.91 -0.42 10.76
N CYS A 405 7.36 -1.56 11.16
CA CYS A 405 5.95 -1.72 11.50
C CYS A 405 5.76 -2.47 12.83
N CYS A 406 4.51 -2.83 13.14
CA CYS A 406 4.12 -3.49 14.39
C CYS A 406 4.40 -2.63 15.64
N ASN A 407 4.09 -1.34 15.57
CA ASN A 407 4.34 -0.35 16.63
C ASN A 407 3.08 0.09 17.36
N GLU A 408 1.94 -0.55 17.09
CA GLU A 408 0.66 -0.25 17.71
C GLU A 408 0.67 -0.57 19.22
N ASN A 409 0.01 0.27 20.02
CA ASN A 409 0.05 0.18 21.49
C ASN A 409 -0.54 -1.13 22.05
N ASP A 410 -1.40 -1.80 21.29
CA ASP A 410 -2.01 -3.09 21.63
C ASP A 410 -1.17 -4.30 21.19
N PHE A 411 -0.13 -4.09 20.39
CA PHE A 411 0.78 -5.14 19.94
C PHE A 411 1.86 -5.44 20.99
N THR A 412 1.45 -6.17 22.03
CA THR A 412 2.27 -6.46 23.21
C THR A 412 2.91 -7.85 23.21
N SER A 413 2.44 -8.76 22.34
CA SER A 413 2.88 -10.16 22.24
C SER A 413 3.32 -10.48 20.81
N PHE A 414 4.60 -10.80 20.63
CA PHE A 414 5.17 -11.20 19.34
C PHE A 414 5.37 -12.72 19.31
N ASP A 415 4.30 -13.44 18.97
CA ASP A 415 4.28 -14.91 19.01
C ASP A 415 4.75 -15.53 17.68
N LEU A 416 5.92 -16.16 17.70
CA LEU A 416 6.47 -16.87 16.55
C LEU A 416 6.23 -18.38 16.58
N SER A 417 5.44 -18.89 17.53
CA SER A 417 5.17 -20.32 17.68
C SER A 417 4.63 -21.00 16.42
N PRO A 418 3.76 -20.38 15.59
CA PRO A 418 3.26 -21.02 14.36
C PRO A 418 4.35 -21.26 13.29
N PHE A 419 5.44 -20.49 13.31
CA PHE A 419 6.39 -20.43 12.20
C PHE A 419 7.61 -21.34 12.42
N HIS A 420 7.39 -22.66 12.52
CA HIS A 420 8.46 -23.64 12.75
C HIS A 420 9.46 -23.77 11.59
N GLY A 421 9.10 -23.27 10.40
CA GLY A 421 9.85 -23.38 9.16
C GLY A 421 10.88 -22.27 8.91
N LEU A 422 10.95 -21.23 9.76
CA LEU A 422 11.77 -20.04 9.54
C LEU A 422 13.25 -20.36 9.43
N GLY A 423 13.90 -19.80 8.40
CA GLY A 423 15.33 -19.82 8.16
C GLY A 423 16.04 -18.55 8.63
N SER A 424 15.37 -17.41 8.62
CA SER A 424 15.90 -16.14 9.12
C SER A 424 14.81 -15.26 9.74
N ILE A 425 15.20 -14.42 10.70
CA ILE A 425 14.35 -13.36 11.26
C ILE A 425 15.13 -12.05 11.16
N SER A 426 14.52 -11.05 10.55
CA SER A 426 15.06 -9.69 10.40
C SER A 426 14.02 -8.68 10.85
N ILE A 427 14.39 -7.83 11.80
CA ILE A 427 13.55 -6.75 12.32
C ILE A 427 14.22 -5.44 11.96
N SER A 428 13.58 -4.60 11.14
CA SER A 428 14.11 -3.29 10.76
C SER A 428 14.10 -2.30 11.94
N PRO A 429 14.93 -1.24 11.90
CA PRO A 429 15.01 -0.26 12.96
C PRO A 429 13.65 0.27 13.44
N GLN A 430 13.54 0.51 14.74
CA GLN A 430 12.38 1.12 15.37
C GLN A 430 11.05 0.35 15.21
N SER A 431 11.12 -0.98 15.02
CA SER A 431 9.95 -1.86 14.92
C SER A 431 9.60 -2.53 16.26
N CYS A 432 8.39 -3.09 16.37
CA CYS A 432 7.94 -3.89 17.51
C CYS A 432 8.03 -3.19 18.87
N ARG A 433 7.89 -1.86 18.92
CA ARG A 433 8.27 -1.06 20.10
C ARG A 433 7.46 -1.41 21.38
N HIS A 434 6.18 -1.77 21.25
CA HIS A 434 5.28 -2.07 22.40
C HIS A 434 5.31 -3.54 22.84
N VAL A 435 6.08 -4.39 22.17
CA VAL A 435 6.20 -5.80 22.52
C VAL A 435 6.90 -5.93 23.88
N THR A 436 6.32 -6.74 24.76
CA THR A 436 6.80 -6.93 26.14
C THR A 436 7.48 -8.29 26.37
N SER A 437 7.31 -9.23 25.43
CA SER A 437 7.98 -10.51 25.44
C SER A 437 8.29 -10.94 24.02
N PHE A 438 9.52 -11.41 23.80
CA PHE A 438 9.94 -11.95 22.53
C PHE A 438 10.65 -13.28 22.75
N ALA A 439 10.04 -14.37 22.29
CA ALA A 439 10.55 -15.72 22.48
C ALA A 439 10.70 -16.44 21.15
N ILE A 440 11.88 -17.03 20.95
CA ILE A 440 12.23 -17.85 19.78
C ILE A 440 12.56 -19.25 20.30
N SER A 441 11.67 -20.22 20.10
CA SER A 441 11.84 -21.57 20.64
C SER A 441 11.62 -22.65 19.59
N GLY A 442 12.54 -23.62 19.54
CA GLY A 442 12.37 -24.86 18.76
C GLY A 442 12.41 -24.70 17.25
N MET A 443 12.89 -23.56 16.73
CA MET A 443 13.01 -23.33 15.28
C MET A 443 14.22 -24.08 14.71
N LYS A 444 13.97 -25.28 14.17
CA LYS A 444 15.02 -26.20 13.70
C LYS A 444 15.75 -25.76 12.42
N LYS A 445 15.17 -24.81 11.68
CA LYS A 445 15.72 -24.29 10.42
C LYS A 445 16.35 -22.92 10.54
N LEU A 446 16.14 -22.21 11.65
CA LEU A 446 16.57 -20.83 11.82
C LEU A 446 18.10 -20.76 11.85
N GLU A 447 18.69 -19.95 10.97
CA GLU A 447 20.13 -19.78 10.81
C GLU A 447 20.63 -18.40 11.29
N SER A 448 19.78 -17.36 11.19
CA SER A 448 20.15 -16.00 11.58
C SER A 448 19.00 -15.23 12.22
N VAL A 449 19.33 -14.38 13.19
CA VAL A 449 18.43 -13.38 13.79
C VAL A 449 19.11 -12.02 13.75
N ALA A 450 18.47 -11.03 13.13
CA ALA A 450 18.95 -9.65 13.06
C ALA A 450 17.89 -8.70 13.62
N ILE A 451 18.28 -7.87 14.59
CA ILE A 451 17.42 -6.88 15.22
C ILE A 451 18.00 -5.49 14.95
N GLY A 452 17.20 -4.62 14.32
CA GLY A 452 17.60 -3.28 13.91
C GLY A 452 17.58 -2.27 15.05
N GLU A 453 18.23 -1.13 14.80
CA GLU A 453 18.46 -0.06 15.78
C GLU A 453 17.17 0.40 16.45
N GLY A 454 17.16 0.50 17.79
CA GLY A 454 16.01 1.00 18.55
C GLY A 454 14.73 0.17 18.41
N SER A 455 14.83 -1.10 17.99
CA SER A 455 13.69 -2.02 17.97
C SER A 455 13.39 -2.56 19.37
N PHE A 456 12.13 -2.94 19.62
CA PHE A 456 11.68 -3.45 20.93
C PHE A 456 11.98 -2.51 22.10
N THR A 457 11.92 -1.19 21.89
CA THR A 457 12.08 -0.20 22.97
C THR A 457 11.11 0.95 22.77
N MET A 458 10.54 1.43 23.88
CA MET A 458 9.75 2.66 23.92
C MET A 458 10.60 3.92 24.14
N CYS A 459 11.79 3.75 24.71
CA CYS A 459 12.59 4.86 25.18
C CYS A 459 13.47 5.43 24.05
N THR A 460 13.60 6.75 24.01
CA THR A 460 14.54 7.44 23.11
C THR A 460 15.86 7.78 23.81
N THR A 461 15.93 7.55 25.12
CA THR A 461 17.10 7.75 25.98
C THR A 461 17.19 6.59 26.98
N ILE A 462 18.38 6.36 27.55
CA ILE A 462 18.60 5.26 28.50
C ILE A 462 17.70 5.47 29.74
N PRO A 463 16.74 4.55 30.02
CA PRO A 463 15.78 4.73 31.10
C PRO A 463 16.41 4.48 32.48
N ALA A 464 15.76 5.01 33.53
CA ALA A 464 16.23 4.92 34.92
C ALA A 464 15.91 3.58 35.60
N VAL A 465 14.90 2.84 35.11
CA VAL A 465 14.42 1.57 35.67
C VAL A 465 14.28 0.53 34.56
N SER A 466 14.47 -0.75 34.87
CA SER A 466 14.17 -1.86 33.95
C SER A 466 12.70 -2.26 33.97
N THR A 467 12.26 -2.84 32.87
CA THR A 467 10.99 -3.56 32.74
C THR A 467 11.14 -5.03 33.14
N ASN A 468 10.03 -5.78 33.16
CA ASN A 468 10.03 -7.24 33.30
C ASN A 468 10.02 -7.94 31.93
N ASN A 469 10.39 -7.22 30.87
CA ASN A 469 10.38 -7.75 29.52
C ASN A 469 11.53 -8.73 29.33
N ALA A 470 11.27 -9.82 28.59
CA ALA A 470 12.21 -10.92 28.44
C ALA A 470 12.41 -11.30 26.97
N PHE A 471 13.67 -11.34 26.55
CA PHE A 471 14.09 -11.87 25.27
C PHE A 471 14.72 -13.25 25.47
N VAL A 472 14.08 -14.28 24.91
CA VAL A 472 14.48 -15.68 25.14
C VAL A 472 14.64 -16.42 23.82
N ILE A 473 15.83 -16.98 23.58
CA ILE A 473 16.05 -17.92 22.47
C ILE A 473 16.40 -19.29 23.05
N SER A 474 15.68 -20.32 22.63
CA SER A 474 15.96 -21.69 23.09
C SER A 474 15.78 -22.75 22.01
N ASN A 475 16.57 -23.83 22.12
CA ASN A 475 16.43 -25.04 21.29
C ASN A 475 16.50 -24.79 19.77
N CYS A 476 17.27 -23.80 19.32
CA CYS A 476 17.46 -23.47 17.91
C CYS A 476 18.75 -24.09 17.38
N SER A 477 18.67 -25.35 16.92
CA SER A 477 19.85 -26.20 16.62
C SER A 477 20.67 -25.80 15.39
N LYS A 478 20.16 -24.86 14.57
CA LYS A 478 20.83 -24.38 13.35
C LYS A 478 21.19 -22.90 13.39
N LEU A 479 20.85 -22.19 14.45
CA LEU A 479 21.10 -20.76 14.58
C LEU A 479 22.59 -20.52 14.66
N LYS A 480 23.16 -19.77 13.71
CA LYS A 480 24.59 -19.50 13.58
C LYS A 480 24.93 -18.08 14.04
N THR A 481 24.08 -17.11 13.73
CA THR A 481 24.36 -15.70 13.97
C THR A 481 23.19 -15.01 14.67
N ILE A 482 23.50 -14.18 15.65
CA ILE A 482 22.58 -13.23 16.27
C ILE A 482 23.24 -11.86 16.21
N ALA A 483 22.57 -10.88 15.61
CA ALA A 483 23.02 -9.50 15.55
C ALA A 483 21.94 -8.57 16.12
N ILE A 484 22.30 -7.75 17.09
CA ILE A 484 21.42 -6.81 17.77
C ILE A 484 22.04 -5.42 17.65
N ALA A 485 21.42 -4.56 16.86
CA ALA A 485 21.91 -3.22 16.59
C ALA A 485 21.60 -2.24 17.73
N SER A 486 22.31 -1.10 17.71
CA SER A 486 22.34 -0.12 18.81
C SER A 486 20.95 0.25 19.33
N ASN A 487 20.82 0.50 20.63
CA ASN A 487 19.59 0.93 21.29
C ASN A 487 18.42 -0.08 21.24
N ALA A 488 18.58 -1.29 20.68
CA ALA A 488 17.55 -2.31 20.75
C ALA A 488 17.40 -2.85 22.17
N PHE A 489 16.17 -3.14 22.62
CA PHE A 489 15.90 -3.69 23.96
C PHE A 489 16.48 -2.87 25.15
N MET A 490 16.63 -1.54 25.02
CA MET A 490 17.26 -0.66 26.03
C MET A 490 16.74 -0.87 27.47
N ASP A 491 15.43 -1.08 27.62
CA ASP A 491 14.72 -1.16 28.90
C ASP A 491 14.36 -2.59 29.34
N TRP A 492 14.84 -3.61 28.61
CA TRP A 492 14.46 -5.01 28.86
C TRP A 492 15.20 -5.60 30.06
N GLY A 493 14.47 -6.37 30.86
CA GLY A 493 14.93 -6.90 32.14
C GLY A 493 15.65 -8.24 32.04
N GLU A 494 15.37 -9.04 31.02
CA GLU A 494 15.92 -10.40 30.89
C GLU A 494 16.39 -10.72 29.46
N PHE A 495 17.56 -11.36 29.36
CA PHE A 495 18.08 -11.90 28.11
C PHE A 495 18.61 -13.33 28.31
N GLN A 496 18.04 -14.32 27.61
CA GLN A 496 18.36 -15.73 27.82
C GLN A 496 18.63 -16.46 26.50
N LEU A 497 19.75 -17.17 26.40
CA LEU A 497 20.05 -18.12 25.32
C LEU A 497 20.26 -19.52 25.92
N LYS A 498 19.46 -20.51 25.50
CA LYS A 498 19.51 -21.88 26.05
C LYS A 498 19.56 -22.93 24.95
N ASN A 499 20.52 -23.85 25.02
CA ASN A 499 20.63 -24.99 24.09
C ASN A 499 20.65 -24.54 22.61
N VAL A 500 21.51 -23.56 22.30
CA VAL A 500 21.72 -23.02 20.94
C VAL A 500 23.09 -23.47 20.44
N LYS A 501 23.21 -24.77 20.21
CA LYS A 501 24.51 -25.46 20.02
C LYS A 501 25.30 -25.01 18.81
N SER A 502 24.65 -24.46 17.79
CA SER A 502 25.27 -24.06 16.52
C SER A 502 25.68 -22.59 16.47
N LEU A 503 25.39 -21.80 17.50
CA LEU A 503 25.65 -20.36 17.50
C LEU A 503 27.16 -20.12 17.42
N ARG A 504 27.60 -19.34 16.45
CA ARG A 504 29.01 -19.01 16.18
C ARG A 504 29.33 -17.55 16.50
N GLU A 505 28.38 -16.67 16.20
CA GLU A 505 28.55 -15.22 16.29
C GLU A 505 27.38 -14.59 17.04
N LEU A 506 27.69 -13.79 18.05
CA LEU A 506 26.75 -12.98 18.81
C LEU A 506 27.25 -11.53 18.81
N ASN A 507 26.64 -10.66 18.00
CA ASN A 507 26.92 -9.23 18.03
C ASN A 507 25.80 -8.48 18.77
N ILE A 508 26.17 -7.67 19.75
CA ILE A 508 25.29 -6.80 20.52
C ILE A 508 25.93 -5.41 20.55
N ASP A 509 25.37 -4.46 19.80
CA ASP A 509 25.87 -3.10 19.70
C ASP A 509 25.55 -2.24 20.95
N ASP A 510 25.90 -0.95 20.90
CA ASP A 510 25.79 0.01 22.00
C ASP A 510 24.36 0.15 22.56
N ASN A 511 24.26 0.37 23.88
CA ASN A 511 23.01 0.60 24.62
C ASN A 511 21.97 -0.53 24.53
N CYS A 512 22.33 -1.71 24.05
CA CYS A 512 21.43 -2.85 24.12
C CYS A 512 21.37 -3.37 25.56
N PHE A 513 20.17 -3.66 26.05
CA PHE A 513 19.97 -4.30 27.35
C PHE A 513 20.61 -3.54 28.55
N CYS A 514 20.71 -2.20 28.51
CA CYS A 514 21.37 -1.36 29.54
C CYS A 514 20.89 -1.61 30.98
N ARG A 515 19.69 -2.15 31.17
CA ARG A 515 19.07 -2.38 32.49
C ARG A 515 18.74 -3.86 32.72
N CYS A 516 19.36 -4.75 31.97
CA CYS A 516 19.14 -6.18 32.11
C CYS A 516 19.54 -6.64 33.52
N ARG A 517 18.60 -7.25 34.22
CA ARG A 517 18.78 -7.75 35.59
C ARG A 517 19.18 -9.21 35.61
N LEU A 518 18.85 -9.93 34.54
CA LEU A 518 19.05 -11.37 34.44
C LEU A 518 19.55 -11.72 33.04
N THR A 519 20.77 -12.24 32.99
CA THR A 519 21.26 -12.90 31.78
C THR A 519 21.52 -14.37 32.04
N MET A 520 21.16 -15.21 31.08
CA MET A 520 21.30 -16.65 31.22
C MET A 520 21.77 -17.25 29.90
N PHE A 521 23.01 -17.73 29.88
CA PHE A 521 23.60 -18.42 28.74
C PHE A 521 23.88 -19.87 29.12
N GLU A 522 23.19 -20.81 28.47
CA GLU A 522 23.28 -22.24 28.76
C GLU A 522 23.52 -23.04 27.48
N ASP A 523 24.54 -23.90 27.48
CA ASP A 523 24.83 -24.86 26.39
C ASP A 523 25.02 -24.17 25.02
N LEU A 524 26.07 -23.34 24.91
CA LEU A 524 26.52 -22.63 23.70
C LEU A 524 27.93 -23.08 23.23
N PRO A 525 28.17 -24.38 22.97
CA PRO A 525 29.51 -24.94 22.73
C PRO A 525 30.23 -24.47 21.46
N SER A 526 29.51 -23.95 20.45
CA SER A 526 30.12 -23.53 19.17
C SER A 526 30.40 -22.04 19.08
N LEU A 527 30.18 -21.28 20.16
CA LEU A 527 30.30 -19.82 20.14
C LEU A 527 31.78 -19.42 20.02
N THR A 528 32.12 -18.72 18.94
CA THR A 528 33.50 -18.34 18.59
C THR A 528 33.74 -16.83 18.63
N SER A 529 32.71 -16.02 18.37
CA SER A 529 32.79 -14.56 18.34
C SER A 529 31.63 -13.94 19.11
N ILE A 530 31.96 -12.95 19.94
CA ILE A 530 31.03 -12.15 20.73
C ILE A 530 31.49 -10.68 20.62
N GLU A 531 30.69 -9.83 20.02
CA GLU A 531 30.96 -8.39 19.96
C GLU A 531 29.95 -7.69 20.88
N LEU A 532 30.46 -6.82 21.76
CA LEU A 532 29.68 -6.15 22.80
C LEU A 532 29.96 -4.64 22.77
N GLY A 533 28.92 -3.85 22.57
CA GLY A 533 28.96 -2.40 22.58
C GLY A 533 29.03 -1.79 24.00
N ASN A 534 29.29 -0.49 24.05
CA ASN A 534 29.79 0.32 25.17
C ASN A 534 28.88 0.40 26.41
N ALA A 535 27.72 -0.24 26.41
CA ALA A 535 26.76 -0.20 27.52
C ALA A 535 26.03 -1.54 27.78
N SER A 536 26.53 -2.65 27.21
CA SER A 536 26.00 -3.99 27.49
C SER A 536 26.58 -4.55 28.80
N GLU A 537 26.22 -3.94 29.95
CA GLU A 537 26.54 -4.44 31.31
C GLU A 537 25.72 -5.71 31.66
N LEU A 538 25.79 -6.73 30.82
CA LEU A 538 25.09 -8.01 30.99
C LEU A 538 25.74 -8.81 32.14
N GLU A 539 25.21 -8.66 33.36
CA GLU A 539 25.57 -9.50 34.51
C GLU A 539 25.21 -10.97 34.22
N GLY A 540 26.23 -11.77 33.84
CA GLY A 540 26.14 -13.20 33.52
C GLY A 540 26.98 -13.65 32.31
N LEU A 541 27.56 -12.72 31.53
CA LEU A 541 28.66 -13.01 30.59
C LEU A 541 29.87 -13.67 31.26
N GLN A 542 30.04 -13.47 32.57
CA GLN A 542 31.07 -14.13 33.39
C GLN A 542 30.95 -15.67 33.38
N ASN A 543 29.76 -16.23 33.09
CA ASN A 543 29.55 -17.68 33.00
C ASN A 543 29.93 -18.26 31.61
N LEU A 544 30.16 -17.42 30.61
CA LEU A 544 30.69 -17.82 29.28
C LEU A 544 32.22 -17.92 29.26
N GLN A 545 32.85 -18.08 30.43
CA GLN A 545 34.29 -17.95 30.68
C GLN A 545 35.28 -18.79 29.82
N PRO A 546 34.88 -19.77 28.98
CA PRO A 546 35.75 -20.30 27.93
C PRO A 546 35.63 -19.61 26.55
N CYS A 547 34.60 -18.79 26.31
CA CYS A 547 34.19 -18.30 25.00
C CYS A 547 34.10 -16.75 24.88
N VAL A 548 34.46 -16.00 25.93
CA VAL A 548 34.48 -14.53 25.88
C VAL A 548 35.61 -14.06 24.97
N THR A 549 35.25 -13.22 24.01
CA THR A 549 36.11 -12.66 22.99
C THR A 549 37.30 -11.92 23.57
N ARG A 550 38.46 -12.21 23.00
CA ARG A 550 39.72 -11.53 23.28
C ARG A 550 39.93 -10.35 22.31
N ARG A 551 38.88 -9.81 21.73
CA ARG A 551 38.93 -8.75 20.71
C ARG A 551 38.16 -7.55 21.23
N PHE A 552 38.79 -6.38 21.27
CA PHE A 552 38.22 -5.20 21.89
C PHE A 552 38.35 -3.98 20.98
N THR A 553 37.28 -3.17 20.97
CA THR A 553 37.27 -1.84 20.38
C THR A 553 37.28 -0.79 21.50
N VAL A 554 38.17 0.19 21.42
CA VAL A 554 38.47 1.14 22.49
C VAL A 554 38.21 2.57 22.04
N ARG A 555 37.51 3.35 22.87
CA ARG A 555 37.11 4.74 22.60
C ARG A 555 37.64 5.76 23.61
N SER A 556 38.17 5.29 24.74
CA SER A 556 38.73 6.13 25.80
C SER A 556 39.98 5.50 26.41
N LEU A 557 40.83 6.33 27.04
CA LEU A 557 42.00 5.83 27.76
C LEU A 557 41.59 4.97 28.97
N GLN A 558 40.44 5.26 29.57
CA GLN A 558 39.87 4.45 30.66
C GLN A 558 39.55 3.03 30.18
N GLU A 559 38.87 2.88 29.05
CA GLU A 559 38.61 1.59 28.41
C GLU A 559 39.91 0.88 28.05
N PHE A 560 40.85 1.61 27.43
CA PHE A 560 42.16 1.06 27.07
C PHE A 560 42.86 0.45 28.28
N ASN A 561 42.86 1.16 29.41
CA ASN A 561 43.51 0.71 30.65
C ASN A 561 42.78 -0.46 31.33
N ALA A 562 41.46 -0.59 31.15
CA ALA A 562 40.64 -1.64 31.74
C ALA A 562 40.71 -2.99 30.99
N LEU A 563 41.35 -3.04 29.82
CA LEU A 563 41.44 -4.27 29.00
C LEU A 563 42.11 -5.44 29.75
N PRO A 564 41.59 -6.68 29.59
CA PRO A 564 42.14 -7.85 30.26
C PRO A 564 43.44 -8.34 29.62
N ALA A 565 44.29 -9.01 30.41
CA ALA A 565 45.61 -9.47 29.95
C ALA A 565 45.56 -10.54 28.84
N ASP A 566 44.46 -11.29 28.72
CA ASP A 566 44.32 -12.33 27.71
C ASP A 566 43.80 -11.82 26.35
N THR A 567 43.73 -10.50 26.16
CA THR A 567 43.41 -9.83 24.90
C THR A 567 44.29 -10.30 23.72
N VAL A 568 43.65 -10.49 22.56
CA VAL A 568 44.17 -10.98 21.26
C VAL A 568 44.06 -9.92 20.17
N GLU A 569 43.04 -9.06 20.15
CA GLU A 569 42.97 -7.95 19.18
C GLU A 569 42.51 -6.66 19.87
N ILE A 570 43.16 -5.55 19.54
CA ILE A 570 42.79 -4.22 20.02
C ILE A 570 42.62 -3.32 18.82
N THR A 571 41.45 -2.70 18.70
CA THR A 571 41.16 -1.63 17.74
C THR A 571 40.80 -0.35 18.49
N VAL A 572 41.59 0.71 18.35
CA VAL A 572 41.27 2.03 18.92
C VAL A 572 40.55 2.85 17.85
N GLU A 573 39.36 3.36 18.15
CA GLU A 573 38.60 4.18 17.19
C GLU A 573 39.21 5.55 16.98
N ASN A 574 38.94 6.16 15.82
CA ASN A 574 39.41 7.50 15.50
C ASN A 574 39.03 8.54 16.58
N ASN A 575 39.92 9.49 16.84
CA ASN A 575 39.79 10.57 17.83
C ASN A 575 39.74 10.12 19.31
N SER A 576 40.18 8.89 19.60
CA SER A 576 40.08 8.30 20.95
C SER A 576 41.37 8.43 21.78
N CYS A 577 41.26 8.22 23.10
CA CYS A 577 42.39 8.20 24.05
C CYS A 577 43.24 9.49 24.09
N ASN A 578 42.60 10.67 24.00
CA ASN A 578 43.23 12.00 23.93
C ASN A 578 43.20 12.78 25.25
N GLU A 579 43.02 12.10 26.38
CA GLU A 579 42.96 12.70 27.71
C GLU A 579 44.26 13.48 28.04
N PRO A 580 44.22 14.48 28.95
CA PRO A 580 45.38 15.33 29.22
C PRO A 580 46.62 14.59 29.75
N ILE A 581 46.44 13.39 30.32
CA ILE A 581 47.49 12.58 30.93
C ILE A 581 47.42 11.17 30.34
N VAL A 582 47.95 10.99 29.13
CA VAL A 582 48.14 9.66 28.51
C VAL A 582 49.46 9.05 28.98
N GLY A 583 50.56 9.80 28.87
CA GLY A 583 51.89 9.31 29.21
C GLY A 583 52.34 8.15 28.29
N THR A 584 52.91 7.10 28.89
CA THR A 584 53.38 5.91 28.16
C THR A 584 52.24 4.92 27.91
N VAL A 585 51.99 4.61 26.64
CA VAL A 585 51.09 3.55 26.19
C VAL A 585 51.87 2.24 26.11
N ASP A 586 51.74 1.42 27.16
CA ASP A 586 52.41 0.11 27.26
C ASP A 586 51.42 -1.04 27.00
N VAL A 587 51.64 -1.76 25.90
CA VAL A 587 50.84 -2.93 25.50
C VAL A 587 51.50 -4.26 25.87
N SER A 588 52.66 -4.24 26.53
CA SER A 588 53.40 -5.46 26.93
C SER A 588 52.61 -6.36 27.89
N ARG A 589 51.55 -5.82 28.51
CA ARG A 589 50.63 -6.55 29.39
C ARG A 589 49.68 -7.51 28.67
N PHE A 590 49.70 -7.56 27.34
CA PHE A 590 48.82 -8.42 26.52
C PHE A 590 49.60 -9.52 25.79
N PRO A 591 50.09 -10.57 26.47
CA PRO A 591 50.96 -11.60 25.88
C PRO A 591 50.36 -12.39 24.71
N ARG A 592 49.04 -12.32 24.51
CA ARG A 592 48.30 -13.00 23.43
C ARG A 592 47.90 -12.09 22.28
N LEU A 593 48.28 -10.81 22.31
CA LEU A 593 47.89 -9.85 21.29
C LEU A 593 48.45 -10.26 19.93
N GLU A 594 47.56 -10.43 18.95
CA GLU A 594 47.85 -10.75 17.55
C GLU A 594 47.71 -9.51 16.63
N LEU A 595 46.80 -8.59 16.95
CA LEU A 595 46.57 -7.35 16.19
C LEU A 595 46.45 -6.14 17.12
N LEU A 596 47.24 -5.10 16.86
CA LEU A 596 47.05 -3.77 17.44
C LEU A 596 46.78 -2.79 16.31
N ARG A 597 45.57 -2.26 16.26
CA ARG A 597 45.15 -1.20 15.34
C ARG A 597 44.79 0.04 16.13
N ILE A 598 45.41 1.16 15.80
CA ILE A 598 45.10 2.47 16.36
C ILE A 598 44.57 3.34 15.22
N GLY A 599 43.36 3.89 15.36
CA GLY A 599 42.74 4.77 14.39
C GLY A 599 43.39 6.16 14.32
N ASP A 600 42.82 7.06 13.52
CA ASP A 600 43.36 8.40 13.30
C ASP A 600 43.15 9.32 14.51
N ASN A 601 44.05 10.29 14.71
CA ASN A 601 43.98 11.31 15.76
C ASN A 601 43.88 10.72 17.18
N CYS A 602 44.58 9.62 17.46
CA CYS A 602 44.54 8.93 18.75
C CYS A 602 45.80 9.15 19.58
N PHE A 603 45.68 9.09 20.92
CA PHE A 603 46.81 9.23 21.84
C PHE A 603 47.67 10.49 21.59
N TRP A 604 47.05 11.63 21.26
CA TRP A 604 47.74 12.88 20.92
C TRP A 604 48.76 13.31 21.99
N ASN A 605 48.42 13.12 23.28
CA ASN A 605 49.27 13.45 24.43
C ASN A 605 50.17 12.27 24.88
N GLY A 606 50.24 11.19 24.10
CA GLY A 606 51.06 10.02 24.40
C GLY A 606 52.54 10.30 24.20
N THR A 607 53.34 10.06 25.22
CA THR A 607 54.80 10.31 25.20
C THR A 607 55.58 9.08 24.77
N ALA A 608 55.05 7.85 24.91
CA ALA A 608 55.73 6.69 24.37
C ALA A 608 54.73 5.59 23.96
N LEU A 609 55.07 4.82 22.93
CA LEU A 609 54.39 3.58 22.57
C LEU A 609 55.37 2.42 22.75
N ARG A 610 55.07 1.52 23.69
CA ARG A 610 55.91 0.38 24.05
C ARG A 610 55.24 -0.92 23.64
N VAL A 611 55.81 -1.58 22.63
CA VAL A 611 55.40 -2.86 22.08
C VAL A 611 56.55 -3.85 22.30
N VAL A 612 56.62 -4.44 23.49
CA VAL A 612 57.76 -5.25 23.92
C VAL A 612 57.32 -6.67 24.31
N GLY A 613 58.00 -7.68 23.79
CA GLY A 613 57.82 -9.09 24.19
C GLY A 613 56.51 -9.73 23.72
N LEU A 614 55.81 -9.14 22.75
CA LEU A 614 54.53 -9.64 22.24
C LEU A 614 54.74 -10.72 21.18
N SER A 615 55.03 -11.93 21.64
CA SER A 615 55.36 -13.08 20.77
C SER A 615 54.25 -13.53 19.82
N ALA A 616 53.00 -13.15 20.06
CA ALA A 616 51.84 -13.46 19.21
C ALA A 616 51.50 -12.36 18.19
N LEU A 617 52.05 -11.15 18.36
CA LEU A 617 51.66 -9.98 17.58
C LEU A 617 52.09 -10.15 16.13
N LYS A 618 51.13 -10.06 15.20
CA LYS A 618 51.34 -10.20 13.75
C LYS A 618 51.31 -8.85 13.04
N THR A 619 50.47 -7.94 13.51
CA THR A 619 50.24 -6.65 12.85
C THR A 619 50.15 -5.51 13.85
N LEU A 620 50.89 -4.44 13.57
CA LEU A 620 50.80 -3.16 14.23
C LEU A 620 50.42 -2.09 13.20
N GLU A 621 49.26 -1.48 13.39
CA GLU A 621 48.76 -0.39 12.56
C GLU A 621 48.50 0.82 13.45
N VAL A 622 49.03 1.98 13.05
CA VAL A 622 48.75 3.28 13.68
C VAL A 622 48.27 4.21 12.60
N GLY A 623 47.11 4.85 12.82
CA GLY A 623 46.52 5.82 11.91
C GLY A 623 47.33 7.11 11.83
N VAL A 624 46.72 8.13 11.25
CA VAL A 624 47.32 9.46 11.02
C VAL A 624 47.22 10.34 12.27
N ASN A 625 48.14 11.29 12.44
CA ASN A 625 48.07 12.32 13.50
C ASN A 625 47.96 11.73 14.93
N CYS A 626 48.55 10.56 15.17
CA CYS A 626 48.61 9.98 16.49
C CYS A 626 49.83 10.51 17.28
N PHE A 627 49.99 10.10 18.55
CA PHE A 627 51.24 10.22 19.33
C PHE A 627 52.15 11.44 19.01
N ASN A 628 51.63 12.66 19.16
CA ASN A 628 52.38 13.87 18.77
C ASN A 628 53.71 14.02 19.56
N GLY A 629 53.76 13.52 20.79
CA GLY A 629 54.96 13.52 21.66
C GLY A 629 55.24 14.86 22.32
N ASN A 630 56.32 14.92 23.10
CA ASN A 630 56.76 16.09 23.86
C ASN A 630 58.11 16.67 23.40
N GLY A 631 58.76 16.05 22.41
CA GLY A 631 60.02 16.52 21.83
C GLY A 631 61.26 16.39 22.72
N ARG A 632 61.18 15.70 23.87
CA ARG A 632 62.29 15.55 24.83
C ARG A 632 62.70 14.10 25.06
N ASP A 633 61.75 13.25 25.46
CA ASP A 633 61.97 11.85 25.82
C ASP A 633 60.92 10.93 25.19
N SER A 634 60.21 11.43 24.16
CA SER A 634 59.17 10.65 23.50
C SER A 634 59.75 9.57 22.59
N ALA A 635 59.27 8.33 22.76
CA ALA A 635 59.92 7.15 22.20
C ALA A 635 58.93 6.09 21.69
N LEU A 636 59.23 5.55 20.50
CA LEU A 636 58.60 4.34 19.98
C LEU A 636 59.55 3.17 20.22
N VAL A 637 59.09 2.14 20.93
CA VAL A 637 59.90 0.96 21.28
C VAL A 637 59.19 -0.30 20.79
N LEU A 638 59.73 -0.91 19.72
CA LEU A 638 59.30 -2.22 19.22
C LEU A 638 60.42 -3.23 19.46
N ARG A 639 60.23 -4.13 20.43
CA ARG A 639 61.26 -5.12 20.77
C ARG A 639 60.67 -6.51 20.98
N ASP A 640 61.43 -7.53 20.58
CA ASP A 640 61.17 -8.94 20.90
C ASP A 640 59.76 -9.45 20.50
N CYS A 641 59.26 -9.02 19.34
CA CYS A 641 57.96 -9.45 18.79
C CYS A 641 58.17 -10.49 17.66
N ALA A 642 58.37 -11.75 18.05
CA ALA A 642 58.81 -12.83 17.17
C ALA A 642 57.85 -13.19 16.01
N ALA A 643 56.56 -12.83 16.13
CA ALA A 643 55.54 -13.10 15.12
C ALA A 643 55.19 -11.90 14.23
N LEU A 644 55.76 -10.71 14.50
CA LEU A 644 55.35 -9.46 13.85
C LEU A 644 55.74 -9.49 12.37
N GLN A 645 54.75 -9.28 11.49
CA GLN A 645 54.90 -9.33 10.04
C GLN A 645 54.77 -7.95 9.41
N THR A 646 53.86 -7.12 9.93
CA THR A 646 53.57 -5.80 9.37
C THR A 646 53.58 -4.72 10.44
N VAL A 647 54.29 -3.64 10.14
CA VAL A 647 54.24 -2.37 10.89
C VAL A 647 53.88 -1.28 9.90
N ASP A 648 52.72 -0.65 10.11
CA ASP A 648 52.25 0.47 9.31
C ASP A 648 51.91 1.65 10.23
N LEU A 649 52.66 2.73 10.10
CA LEU A 649 52.50 3.95 10.88
C LEU A 649 52.06 5.06 9.94
N GLY A 650 50.91 5.66 10.20
CA GLY A 650 50.38 6.79 9.43
C GLY A 650 51.25 8.04 9.55
N TYR A 651 51.07 8.96 8.59
CA TYR A 651 51.83 10.21 8.56
C TYR A 651 51.45 11.13 9.73
N CYS A 652 52.41 11.95 10.17
CA CYS A 652 52.25 12.90 11.28
C CYS A 652 51.90 12.26 12.63
N SER A 653 52.18 10.97 12.82
CA SER A 653 51.83 10.22 14.02
C SER A 653 52.91 10.17 15.09
N PHE A 654 54.14 10.57 14.78
CA PHE A 654 55.28 10.54 15.70
C PHE A 654 56.15 11.79 15.53
N CYS A 655 55.54 12.93 15.23
CA CYS A 655 56.22 14.18 14.86
C CYS A 655 57.30 14.63 15.88
N ASN A 656 57.00 14.61 17.17
CA ASN A 656 57.94 15.01 18.23
C ASN A 656 58.50 13.81 19.01
N TYR A 657 58.55 12.64 18.40
CA TYR A 657 59.26 11.49 18.94
C TYR A 657 60.74 11.58 18.56
N VAL A 658 61.62 11.53 19.54
CA VAL A 658 63.07 11.70 19.36
C VAL A 658 63.81 10.37 19.36
N THR A 659 63.08 9.26 19.56
CA THR A 659 63.63 7.92 19.66
C THR A 659 62.71 6.92 18.95
N CYS A 660 63.30 6.11 18.06
CA CYS A 660 62.67 4.99 17.40
C CYS A 660 63.59 3.78 17.55
N GLU A 661 63.15 2.79 18.33
CA GLU A 661 63.94 1.59 18.61
C GLU A 661 63.22 0.35 18.09
N MET A 662 63.92 -0.41 17.26
CA MET A 662 63.40 -1.64 16.66
C MET A 662 64.45 -2.74 16.78
N SER A 663 64.14 -3.83 17.47
CA SER A 663 65.04 -5.00 17.57
C SER A 663 64.28 -6.30 17.84
N GLY A 664 64.84 -7.44 17.44
CA GLY A 664 64.21 -8.74 17.71
C GLY A 664 62.90 -8.98 16.96
N LEU A 665 62.81 -8.56 15.69
CA LEU A 665 61.63 -8.70 14.82
C LEU A 665 61.90 -9.63 13.61
N PRO A 666 62.20 -10.93 13.82
CA PRO A 666 62.74 -11.81 12.79
C PRO A 666 61.79 -12.11 11.62
N LYS A 667 60.48 -11.92 11.80
CA LYS A 667 59.43 -12.18 10.80
C LYS A 667 58.87 -10.92 10.13
N LEU A 668 59.40 -9.74 10.45
CA LEU A 668 58.88 -8.51 9.89
C LEU A 668 59.11 -8.50 8.38
N GLU A 669 58.04 -8.38 7.58
CA GLU A 669 58.09 -8.40 6.12
C GLU A 669 57.94 -6.99 5.52
N SER A 670 57.15 -6.11 6.17
CA SER A 670 56.91 -4.74 5.71
C SER A 670 57.00 -3.75 6.86
N LEU A 671 57.78 -2.68 6.65
CA LEU A 671 57.88 -1.54 7.55
C LEU A 671 57.55 -0.25 6.79
N ASN A 672 56.40 0.33 7.11
CA ASN A 672 55.92 1.59 6.54
C ASN A 672 55.82 2.64 7.65
N ILE A 673 56.52 3.76 7.47
CA ILE A 673 56.48 4.91 8.37
C ILE A 673 56.12 6.15 7.56
N GLY A 674 54.86 6.59 7.67
CA GLY A 674 54.30 7.66 6.87
C GLY A 674 54.00 7.26 5.42
N GLN A 675 53.58 8.24 4.63
CA GLN A 675 53.30 8.07 3.20
C GLN A 675 54.32 8.85 2.37
N VAL A 676 54.86 8.24 1.31
CA VAL A 676 55.94 8.81 0.49
C VAL A 676 55.61 10.22 -0.01
N GLU A 677 54.38 10.41 -0.50
CA GLU A 677 53.90 11.66 -1.10
C GLU A 677 53.39 12.70 -0.09
N LYS A 678 53.31 12.37 1.21
CA LYS A 678 52.75 13.25 2.25
C LYS A 678 53.82 13.65 3.26
N GLU A 679 53.80 14.93 3.64
CA GLU A 679 54.64 15.43 4.71
C GLU A 679 54.25 14.74 6.02
N SER A 680 55.12 13.86 6.49
CA SER A 680 54.88 12.95 7.62
C SER A 680 55.59 13.44 8.86
N PHE A 681 56.79 14.02 8.73
CA PHE A 681 57.56 14.58 9.84
C PHE A 681 57.80 13.60 11.01
N ASP A 682 57.59 12.30 10.82
CA ASP A 682 57.72 11.33 11.90
C ASP A 682 59.17 11.19 12.32
N PHE A 683 59.42 11.14 13.62
CA PHE A 683 60.74 10.95 14.21
C PHE A 683 61.77 12.05 13.87
N GLN A 684 61.37 13.32 13.89
CA GLN A 684 62.31 14.44 13.69
C GLN A 684 63.49 14.36 14.67
N LYS A 685 64.71 14.52 14.15
CA LYS A 685 65.98 14.46 14.89
C LYS A 685 66.35 13.08 15.44
N ALA A 686 65.51 12.06 15.24
CA ALA A 686 65.82 10.71 15.67
C ALA A 686 66.82 10.05 14.71
N SER A 687 67.60 9.11 15.25
CA SER A 687 68.40 8.19 14.43
C SER A 687 67.53 7.01 13.97
N LEU A 688 67.73 6.55 12.73
CA LEU A 688 67.06 5.37 12.21
C LEU A 688 68.04 4.19 12.28
N VAL A 689 67.64 3.12 12.97
CA VAL A 689 68.40 1.86 13.01
C VAL A 689 67.48 0.73 12.62
N VAL A 690 67.70 0.18 11.42
CA VAL A 690 66.99 -0.99 10.88
C VAL A 690 68.06 -2.04 10.57
N GLU A 691 68.36 -2.85 11.57
CA GLU A 691 69.38 -3.88 11.46
C GLU A 691 68.87 -5.26 11.90
N ASP A 692 69.46 -6.31 11.33
CA ASP A 692 69.20 -7.71 11.68
C ASP A 692 67.72 -8.14 11.55
N LEU A 693 67.04 -7.69 10.49
CA LEU A 693 65.67 -8.08 10.14
C LEU A 693 65.64 -8.99 8.90
N PRO A 694 65.83 -10.32 9.06
CA PRO A 694 66.09 -11.24 7.95
C PRO A 694 64.93 -11.44 6.98
N SER A 695 63.69 -11.14 7.38
CA SER A 695 62.48 -11.34 6.56
C SER A 695 61.96 -10.06 5.90
N LEU A 696 62.58 -8.90 6.16
CA LEU A 696 62.07 -7.61 5.71
C LEU A 696 62.22 -7.51 4.18
N LYS A 697 61.10 -7.31 3.47
CA LYS A 697 61.04 -7.23 2.00
C LYS A 697 60.87 -5.79 1.52
N SER A 698 60.13 -4.97 2.25
CA SER A 698 59.86 -3.57 1.90
C SER A 698 60.09 -2.63 3.07
N LEU A 699 60.79 -1.52 2.79
CA LEU A 699 60.96 -0.39 3.70
C LEU A 699 60.44 0.88 3.02
N GLN A 700 59.49 1.55 3.66
CA GLN A 700 58.95 2.83 3.20
C GLN A 700 59.03 3.90 4.30
N LEU A 701 59.59 5.05 3.94
CA LEU A 701 59.59 6.26 4.76
C LEU A 701 58.89 7.41 4.03
N GLY A 702 57.96 8.08 4.70
CA GLY A 702 57.24 9.25 4.21
C GLY A 702 58.10 10.51 4.11
N ALA A 703 57.54 11.60 3.57
CA ALA A 703 58.30 12.84 3.44
C ALA A 703 58.62 13.45 4.81
N TYR A 704 59.85 13.94 4.98
CA TYR A 704 60.42 14.46 6.22
C TYR A 704 60.52 13.46 7.39
N CYS A 705 60.28 12.16 7.16
CA CYS A 705 60.54 11.14 8.18
C CYS A 705 62.05 11.10 8.51
N PHE A 706 62.39 11.11 9.80
CA PHE A 706 63.78 11.15 10.27
C PHE A 706 64.57 12.35 9.72
N MET A 707 63.91 13.50 9.53
CA MET A 707 64.60 14.74 9.16
C MET A 707 65.55 15.17 10.28
N ARG A 708 66.75 15.62 9.92
CA ARG A 708 67.87 15.95 10.83
C ARG A 708 68.38 14.75 11.62
N SER A 709 68.38 13.57 11.01
CA SER A 709 68.97 12.37 11.59
C SER A 709 70.48 12.51 11.74
N CYS A 710 71.03 12.07 12.89
CA CYS A 710 72.48 12.02 13.09
C CYS A 710 73.05 10.69 12.59
N HIS A 711 72.36 9.57 12.80
CA HIS A 711 72.83 8.26 12.36
C HIS A 711 71.70 7.48 11.70
N THR A 712 71.96 6.97 10.51
CA THR A 712 71.06 6.05 9.80
C THR A 712 71.81 4.76 9.51
N VAL A 713 71.26 3.63 9.95
CA VAL A 713 71.79 2.29 9.72
C VAL A 713 70.70 1.44 9.11
N ILE A 714 70.97 0.89 7.92
CA ILE A 714 70.12 -0.09 7.23
C ILE A 714 71.03 -1.27 6.89
N ALA A 715 71.07 -2.27 7.76
CA ALA A 715 72.11 -3.30 7.74
C ALA A 715 71.57 -4.72 7.92
N ASN A 716 72.23 -5.71 7.31
CA ASN A 716 71.93 -7.13 7.53
C ASN A 716 70.47 -7.51 7.18
N LEU A 717 69.97 -7.07 6.02
CA LEU A 717 68.60 -7.31 5.55
C LEU A 717 68.59 -8.17 4.26
N PRO A 718 68.85 -9.49 4.37
CA PRO A 718 69.03 -10.38 3.21
C PRO A 718 67.79 -10.56 2.33
N ALA A 719 66.59 -10.21 2.82
CA ALA A 719 65.34 -10.32 2.07
C ALA A 719 64.84 -8.99 1.47
N LEU A 720 65.50 -7.86 1.75
CA LEU A 720 65.00 -6.55 1.34
C LEU A 720 65.04 -6.42 -0.17
N GLU A 721 63.89 -6.14 -0.80
CA GLU A 721 63.76 -6.01 -2.25
C GLU A 721 63.55 -4.55 -2.67
N GLU A 722 62.86 -3.76 -1.82
CA GLU A 722 62.46 -2.39 -2.13
C GLU A 722 62.64 -1.43 -0.94
N CYS A 723 63.22 -0.25 -1.22
CA CYS A 723 63.35 0.86 -0.28
C CYS A 723 62.81 2.15 -0.92
N ARG A 724 61.78 2.75 -0.32
CA ARG A 724 61.16 4.00 -0.79
C ARG A 724 61.30 5.11 0.23
N LEU A 725 61.79 6.26 -0.22
CA LEU A 725 62.05 7.43 0.61
C LEU A 725 61.27 8.63 0.08
N GLY A 726 60.44 9.24 0.92
CA GLY A 726 59.77 10.50 0.62
C GLY A 726 60.75 11.67 0.58
N ARG A 727 60.25 12.83 0.17
CA ARG A 727 61.05 14.06 0.10
C ARG A 727 61.64 14.40 1.48
N HIS A 728 62.92 14.78 1.58
CA HIS A 728 63.62 15.08 2.84
C HIS A 728 63.67 13.94 3.87
N ALA A 729 63.25 12.71 3.50
CA ALA A 729 63.42 11.56 4.38
C ALA A 729 64.92 11.30 4.63
N LEU A 730 65.30 11.03 5.89
CA LEU A 730 66.70 10.81 6.30
C LEU A 730 67.63 11.99 5.95
N GLU A 731 67.12 13.21 5.95
CA GLU A 731 67.96 14.41 5.90
C GLU A 731 68.90 14.42 7.11
N GLY A 732 70.19 14.62 6.89
CA GLY A 732 71.19 14.71 7.93
C GLY A 732 71.07 16.00 8.75
N ASN A 733 71.59 15.97 9.98
CA ASN A 733 71.67 17.17 10.80
C ASN A 733 72.73 18.16 10.27
N ASP A 734 72.26 19.29 9.75
CA ASP A 734 73.06 20.39 9.22
C ASP A 734 73.91 21.11 10.29
N ALA A 735 73.48 21.05 11.55
CA ALA A 735 74.17 21.68 12.68
C ALA A 735 75.37 20.86 13.17
N ASP A 736 75.31 19.52 13.09
CA ASP A 736 76.27 18.62 13.74
C ASP A 736 77.42 18.19 12.80
N ARG A 737 77.29 18.32 11.48
CA ARG A 737 78.34 17.98 10.49
C ARG A 737 78.97 16.58 10.60
N SER A 738 78.36 15.69 11.38
CA SER A 738 78.78 14.32 11.71
C SER A 738 77.81 13.26 11.18
N SER A 739 76.68 13.69 10.62
CA SER A 739 75.60 12.82 10.17
C SER A 739 76.08 11.73 9.24
N SER A 740 75.74 10.48 9.55
CA SER A 740 76.23 9.29 8.84
C SER A 740 75.12 8.39 8.35
N VAL A 741 75.35 7.75 7.21
CA VAL A 741 74.47 6.72 6.63
C VAL A 741 75.29 5.48 6.36
N GLU A 742 74.83 4.35 6.89
CA GLU A 742 75.39 3.04 6.67
C GLU A 742 74.34 2.12 6.03
N MET A 743 74.63 1.59 4.84
CA MET A 743 73.79 0.61 4.15
C MET A 743 74.63 -0.62 3.81
N ARG A 744 74.52 -1.71 4.57
CA ARG A 744 75.35 -2.90 4.37
C ARG A 744 74.55 -4.20 4.31
N ASP A 745 75.03 -5.16 3.52
CA ASP A 745 74.47 -6.52 3.46
C ASP A 745 72.98 -6.56 3.07
N LEU A 746 72.66 -5.95 1.91
CA LEU A 746 71.31 -5.94 1.29
C LEU A 746 71.32 -6.64 -0.09
N PRO A 747 71.67 -7.94 -0.15
CA PRO A 747 71.99 -8.64 -1.41
C PRO A 747 70.82 -8.77 -2.40
N LYS A 748 69.58 -8.63 -1.95
CA LYS A 748 68.37 -8.74 -2.78
C LYS A 748 67.74 -7.39 -3.14
N LEU A 749 68.30 -6.27 -2.69
CA LEU A 749 67.73 -4.95 -2.92
C LEU A 749 67.77 -4.63 -4.41
N LYS A 750 66.60 -4.50 -5.04
CA LYS A 750 66.47 -4.20 -6.48
C LYS A 750 66.21 -2.72 -6.73
N THR A 751 65.38 -2.12 -5.88
CA THR A 751 64.86 -0.77 -6.09
C THR A 751 65.06 0.08 -4.85
N ILE A 752 65.71 1.22 -5.04
CA ILE A 752 65.83 2.28 -4.04
C ILE A 752 65.52 3.63 -4.68
N VAL A 753 64.48 4.29 -4.20
CA VAL A 753 63.96 5.52 -4.80
C VAL A 753 63.70 6.59 -3.75
N SER A 754 64.01 7.83 -4.11
CA SER A 754 63.79 9.03 -3.31
C SER A 754 63.04 10.11 -4.10
N GLU A 755 62.01 10.71 -3.49
CA GLU A 755 61.26 11.85 -4.07
C GLU A 755 61.95 13.21 -3.92
N GLY A 756 63.15 13.24 -3.33
CA GLY A 756 64.10 14.35 -3.42
C GLY A 756 64.60 14.89 -2.09
N PHE A 757 65.83 15.39 -2.10
CA PHE A 757 66.53 15.89 -0.91
C PHE A 757 66.71 14.87 0.23
N SER A 758 66.39 13.58 0.03
CA SER A 758 66.76 12.54 0.99
C SER A 758 68.28 12.44 1.10
N LEU A 759 68.80 12.20 2.30
CA LEU A 759 70.24 12.15 2.59
C LEU A 759 71.01 13.46 2.28
N ILE A 760 70.32 14.60 2.10
CA ILE A 760 71.00 15.90 2.10
C ILE A 760 71.62 16.14 3.49
N TYR A 761 72.72 16.88 3.59
CA TYR A 761 73.45 17.10 4.86
C TYR A 761 73.95 15.83 5.57
N VAL A 762 74.04 14.70 4.87
CA VAL A 762 74.83 13.54 5.33
C VAL A 762 76.27 13.75 4.91
N TYR A 763 77.20 13.48 5.84
CA TYR A 763 78.63 13.78 5.69
C TYR A 763 79.47 12.51 5.49
N ASN A 764 79.06 11.39 6.09
CA ASN A 764 79.76 10.12 5.99
C ASN A 764 78.81 9.06 5.43
N VAL A 765 79.18 8.45 4.31
CA VAL A 765 78.39 7.39 3.66
C VAL A 765 79.22 6.13 3.59
N GLN A 766 78.68 5.03 4.08
CA GLN A 766 79.24 3.70 3.95
C GLN A 766 78.19 2.77 3.35
N CYS A 767 78.48 2.21 2.18
CA CYS A 767 77.56 1.32 1.48
C CYS A 767 78.31 0.06 1.03
N GLU A 768 77.86 -1.12 1.46
CA GLU A 768 78.52 -2.39 1.16
C GLU A 768 77.53 -3.51 0.80
N ASN A 769 77.90 -4.38 -0.14
CA ASN A 769 77.20 -5.63 -0.45
C ASN A 769 75.70 -5.45 -0.83
N MET A 770 75.47 -4.75 -1.93
CA MET A 770 74.15 -4.55 -2.58
C MET A 770 74.21 -4.79 -4.09
N PRO A 771 74.67 -5.98 -4.56
CA PRO A 771 74.93 -6.24 -5.97
C PRO A 771 73.69 -6.21 -6.87
N ALA A 772 72.50 -6.46 -6.32
CA ALA A 772 71.25 -6.63 -7.09
C ALA A 772 70.53 -5.31 -7.43
N VAL A 773 71.08 -4.14 -7.06
CA VAL A 773 70.40 -2.85 -7.26
C VAL A 773 70.33 -2.53 -8.76
N GLU A 774 69.11 -2.59 -9.31
CA GLU A 774 68.81 -2.33 -10.72
C GLU A 774 68.24 -0.94 -10.96
N THR A 775 67.54 -0.38 -9.97
CA THR A 775 66.93 0.96 -10.03
C THR A 775 67.33 1.74 -8.79
N ALA A 776 68.14 2.77 -8.99
CA ALA A 776 68.51 3.73 -7.95
C ALA A 776 68.15 5.14 -8.45
N ILE A 777 67.21 5.80 -7.77
CA ILE A 777 66.77 7.15 -8.12
C ILE A 777 66.88 8.03 -6.89
N PHE A 778 67.75 9.03 -6.96
CA PHE A 778 67.84 10.07 -5.95
C PHE A 778 67.88 11.44 -6.64
N SER A 779 66.94 12.32 -6.31
CA SER A 779 66.95 13.70 -6.80
C SER A 779 67.64 14.62 -5.77
N SER A 780 68.86 15.05 -6.10
CA SER A 780 69.74 15.86 -5.23
C SER A 780 70.19 15.24 -3.88
N PRO A 781 70.58 13.95 -3.81
CA PRO A 781 71.14 13.40 -2.58
C PRO A 781 72.52 14.01 -2.27
N LEU A 782 72.92 14.00 -0.99
CA LEU A 782 74.35 14.01 -0.60
C LEU A 782 75.19 15.23 -1.03
N ARG A 783 74.55 16.41 -1.17
CA ARG A 783 75.24 17.67 -1.51
C ARG A 783 76.38 18.09 -0.56
N CYS A 784 76.44 17.53 0.64
CA CYS A 784 77.39 17.92 1.69
C CYS A 784 78.32 16.78 2.12
N MET A 785 78.35 15.69 1.36
CA MET A 785 79.16 14.50 1.63
C MET A 785 80.66 14.84 1.70
N LYS A 786 81.35 14.29 2.69
CA LYS A 786 82.80 14.45 2.91
C LYS A 786 83.56 13.13 2.73
N SER A 787 82.97 12.03 3.19
CA SER A 787 83.53 10.68 3.09
C SER A 787 82.50 9.74 2.47
N CYS A 788 82.94 8.89 1.55
CA CYS A 788 82.09 7.96 0.82
C CYS A 788 82.87 6.67 0.54
N ASP A 789 82.46 5.58 1.20
CA ASP A 789 83.01 4.24 1.01
C ASP A 789 81.94 3.34 0.38
N LEU A 790 82.16 2.95 -0.88
CA LEU A 790 81.23 2.14 -1.66
C LEU A 790 81.89 0.83 -2.08
N CYS A 791 81.31 -0.31 -1.70
CA CYS A 791 81.81 -1.63 -2.10
C CYS A 791 80.67 -2.56 -2.57
N ASN A 792 80.73 -3.03 -3.82
CA ASN A 792 79.76 -3.97 -4.39
C ASN A 792 78.28 -3.48 -4.32
N VAL A 793 78.00 -2.24 -4.75
CA VAL A 793 76.68 -1.57 -4.55
C VAL A 793 75.80 -1.48 -5.81
N GLY A 794 76.09 -2.24 -6.87
CA GLY A 794 75.26 -2.25 -8.09
C GLY A 794 75.08 -0.88 -8.75
N LYS A 795 73.89 -0.57 -9.28
CA LYS A 795 73.60 0.75 -9.88
C LYS A 795 73.52 1.90 -8.87
N LEU A 796 73.52 1.62 -7.57
CA LEU A 796 73.52 2.66 -6.54
C LEU A 796 74.76 3.57 -6.66
N ALA A 797 75.90 3.02 -7.12
CA ALA A 797 77.13 3.78 -7.35
C ALA A 797 76.92 5.02 -8.25
N GLN A 798 75.97 4.96 -9.20
CA GLN A 798 75.68 6.06 -10.13
C GLN A 798 75.02 7.26 -9.45
N CYS A 799 74.45 7.09 -8.25
CA CYS A 799 73.83 8.16 -7.48
C CYS A 799 74.83 8.93 -6.61
N PHE A 800 76.08 8.47 -6.49
CA PHE A 800 77.13 9.10 -5.71
C PHE A 800 78.21 9.67 -6.64
N PRO A 801 78.56 10.98 -6.56
CA PRO A 801 79.66 11.53 -7.35
C PRO A 801 81.02 11.04 -6.85
N GLU A 802 81.96 10.77 -7.78
CA GLU A 802 83.36 10.47 -7.45
C GLU A 802 83.99 11.66 -6.70
N VAL A 803 84.61 11.37 -5.56
CA VAL A 803 85.28 12.38 -4.73
C VAL A 803 86.65 12.70 -5.35
N GLU A 804 86.69 13.60 -6.35
CA GLU A 804 87.93 14.21 -6.84
C GLU A 804 88.21 15.60 -6.21
N GLU A 805 89.50 15.93 -6.18
CA GLU A 805 90.23 16.75 -5.22
C GLU A 805 89.92 18.27 -5.13
N ARG A 806 89.91 18.77 -3.89
CA ARG A 806 90.44 20.03 -3.32
C ARG A 806 90.03 21.46 -3.83
N VAL A 807 89.40 22.21 -2.89
CA VAL A 807 89.78 23.55 -2.27
C VAL A 807 89.61 24.85 -3.12
N PRO A 808 89.39 26.11 -2.59
CA PRO A 808 89.22 26.64 -1.21
C PRO A 808 87.99 27.57 -0.92
N GLU A 809 87.85 27.89 0.37
CA GLU A 809 87.25 29.07 1.03
C GLU A 809 86.53 30.21 0.27
N LYS A 810 85.46 30.69 0.95
CA LYS A 810 84.79 32.01 0.91
C LYS A 810 83.87 32.34 -0.27
N LYS A 811 82.56 32.39 0.03
CA LYS A 811 81.77 33.65 0.09
C LYS A 811 80.44 33.40 0.80
N GLY A 812 80.16 34.24 1.78
CA GLY A 812 78.91 34.19 2.54
C GLY A 812 77.71 34.56 1.67
N PHE A 813 76.62 33.85 1.90
CA PHE A 813 75.24 34.21 1.59
C PHE A 813 74.44 33.50 2.69
N GLY A 814 73.82 34.19 3.65
CA GLY A 814 72.82 35.22 3.46
C GLY A 814 71.47 34.54 3.70
N CYS A 815 71.02 34.58 4.97
CA CYS A 815 69.72 34.08 5.39
C CYS A 815 68.62 34.56 4.44
N PHE A 816 67.80 33.65 3.93
CA PHE A 816 66.43 33.99 3.55
C PHE A 816 65.50 32.89 4.04
N ALA A 817 64.43 33.40 4.66
CA ALA A 817 63.47 32.77 5.55
C ALA A 817 62.49 31.83 4.87
#